data_AF-A0A3A4PEB9-F1
#
_entry.id   AF-A0A3A4PEB9-F1
#
_cell.length_a   1.000
_cell.length_b   1.000
_cell.length_c   1.000
_cell.angle_alpha   90.00
_cell.angle_beta   90.00
_cell.angle_gamma   90.00
#
_symmetry.space_group_name_H-M   'P 1'
#
loop_
_entity.id
_entity.type
_entity.pdbx_description
1 polymer ?
#
loop_
_entity_poly.entity_id
_entity_poly.type
_entity_poly.pdbx_seq_one_letter_code
_entity_poly.pdbx_strand_id
1 'polypeptide(L)'
;MPMRSKKNLYRYHHMIACTAIIAAAALLFTMMPLGPGYGTAGAAPAAYTPATFDLFSMFPQQMLSPSTGRTLTWMPVETRNIADVTAWTWLSVQSESPYFNALVLPSLVRPSGVQGTAKSWVLVTCSPATPEGTTGYIKVTGVRGTEKHRVWLKVSALASQPQLENSAGDILAGQGYRDPLLQAFTGEPLSWLLAATNHGGTQDTYVLGYEADFPCQVRFTDSSGAEISQVVANGLTHNYLYPSPVYYNVEITPTAALPKNQPMDVTLKLGPGNLTSSHSEITVQVINPGMLYCANDLDGMRPHAHQVMAGETTSFIFHVTNLDASAADIELAVSGDAGDWDIALDRDTVAGLAPKQTEQAILIAVPPATAAVGDRLDLTLTATSSLGAVEDVDIAAEVTDVRNVYYFAIDSMDPEYLYLNRAGTAAGSEGDWLMPNLHSFMDQGVNYTDARVYLPSATDMNHTNALAGTYTGTQGLYMVGGTWKGVTEHDEVIMGANSMDLMLYGADGEPIERIYEVAKGETGGKSLTGFWSNKNWLANIEGERTVDIVGQSERFPLFFPPPYKYSAAGDPLTDENPSDPLSGPFSAGFYCDTTREILIPAMLGQFNLILGLGLYVMPVSMIVGNTPGNHCEDRYLVDSFMRSIVEEDPDVCYINAADLDNTGHFTGSSWTDDEWDTKSTPSAVDDVSAFSPWMRRDECLDICREVDVLFAEFIQLLKDRGVYDNSVVVVLSDHGMENMKDEKSGYEVLDLRDILRRQGLVHYEDYIEGGGTEINFIWCDDAAKLQAIEEILEGYTVDDPELGPVQPLTVINREEMLSGVDYGDLGHVRPMELYSEYWVAHPDEPDGHLWPDLCIFPLYNYNQAAHGAILSGAANPVGITLGNIPDNVQLGFPGAHGGLQTVHMPLIFKAPAGWPAYAPGTVIADEVEVGDIAPTIYQILGWEPPACVDGEPLPY
;
A
#
# COMPACT_ATOMS: atom_id res chain seq x y z
N MET A 1 -54.83 31.51 -30.74
CA MET A 1 -55.66 32.46 -29.94
C MET A 1 -55.55 32.03 -28.48
N PRO A 2 -55.37 32.91 -27.48
CA PRO A 2 -54.87 34.30 -27.52
C PRO A 2 -53.63 34.54 -26.60
N MET A 3 -52.64 35.36 -27.02
CA MET A 3 -52.28 36.72 -26.50
C MET A 3 -51.47 36.73 -25.18
N ARG A 4 -50.28 37.37 -25.03
CA ARG A 4 -49.80 38.75 -25.35
C ARG A 4 -48.25 38.77 -25.28
N SER A 5 -47.50 39.26 -26.28
CA SER A 5 -46.99 40.65 -26.47
C SER A 5 -45.84 41.06 -25.51
N LYS A 6 -44.77 41.81 -25.83
CA LYS A 6 -44.18 42.47 -27.02
C LYS A 6 -43.05 43.39 -26.46
N LYS A 7 -41.90 43.52 -27.15
CA LYS A 7 -41.20 44.78 -27.59
C LYS A 7 -39.70 44.49 -27.82
N ASN A 8 -39.19 44.54 -29.07
CA ASN A 8 -38.74 45.72 -29.87
C ASN A 8 -37.38 46.26 -29.38
N LEU A 9 -36.38 46.66 -30.19
CA LEU A 9 -36.12 46.72 -31.64
C LEU A 9 -34.71 47.38 -31.77
N TYR A 10 -33.85 46.96 -32.70
CA TYR A 10 -33.17 47.79 -33.74
C TYR A 10 -31.85 47.18 -34.25
N ARG A 11 -31.80 46.99 -35.57
CA ARG A 11 -30.62 46.78 -36.43
C ARG A 11 -30.00 48.14 -36.81
N TYR A 12 -28.71 48.19 -37.17
CA TYR A 12 -28.25 48.76 -38.46
C TYR A 12 -26.78 48.41 -38.79
N HIS A 13 -26.50 48.18 -40.07
CA HIS A 13 -25.22 47.88 -40.73
C HIS A 13 -24.46 49.13 -41.22
N HIS A 14 -23.13 49.01 -41.38
CA HIS A 14 -22.21 49.43 -42.49
C HIS A 14 -20.83 49.82 -41.90
N MET A 15 -19.69 49.18 -42.20
CA MET A 15 -18.91 48.99 -43.46
C MET A 15 -17.99 50.18 -43.84
N ILE A 16 -16.70 49.85 -44.10
CA ILE A 16 -15.66 50.52 -44.94
C ILE A 16 -14.51 51.30 -44.25
N ALA A 17 -13.35 50.62 -44.18
CA ALA A 17 -11.98 50.92 -44.67
C ALA A 17 -11.34 52.33 -44.57
N CYS A 18 -10.07 52.38 -44.07
CA CYS A 18 -8.84 52.59 -44.88
C CYS A 18 -7.60 53.02 -44.04
N THR A 19 -6.59 52.15 -44.02
CA THR A 19 -5.14 52.34 -44.28
C THR A 19 -4.39 53.67 -43.98
N ALA A 20 -3.30 53.57 -43.20
CA ALA A 20 -1.87 53.66 -43.63
C ALA A 20 -0.92 54.64 -42.88
N ILE A 21 0.36 54.18 -42.76
CA ILE A 21 1.67 54.89 -42.61
C ILE A 21 2.13 55.19 -41.15
N ILE A 22 3.37 55.00 -40.66
CA ILE A 22 4.61 54.18 -40.87
C ILE A 22 5.71 54.84 -39.99
N ALA A 23 6.70 54.05 -39.51
CA ALA A 23 8.09 54.39 -39.06
C ALA A 23 8.28 54.94 -37.63
N ALA A 24 9.33 54.61 -36.85
CA ALA A 24 10.55 53.78 -36.98
C ALA A 24 11.11 53.49 -35.55
N ALA A 25 11.50 52.26 -35.22
CA ALA A 25 12.87 51.68 -35.20
C ALA A 25 13.85 52.18 -34.11
N ALA A 26 14.20 51.30 -33.16
CA ALA A 26 15.56 51.00 -32.65
C ALA A 26 15.46 49.84 -31.63
N LEU A 27 15.92 48.62 -31.95
CA LEU A 27 17.29 48.10 -31.74
C LEU A 27 17.67 47.90 -30.27
N LEU A 28 17.43 46.69 -29.74
CA LEU A 28 18.31 45.97 -28.81
C LEU A 28 17.73 44.57 -28.54
N PHE A 29 18.41 43.54 -29.05
CA PHE A 29 18.69 42.23 -28.45
C PHE A 29 18.90 41.20 -29.56
N THR A 30 20.17 40.92 -29.83
CA THR A 30 20.65 39.72 -30.49
C THR A 30 21.36 38.86 -29.45
N MET A 31 21.18 37.55 -29.60
CA MET A 31 21.95 36.42 -29.07
C MET A 31 21.22 35.56 -28.03
N MET A 32 20.31 34.72 -28.54
CA MET A 32 20.08 33.37 -28.01
C MET A 32 20.53 32.35 -29.07
N PRO A 33 21.11 31.20 -28.67
CA PRO A 33 21.58 30.19 -29.59
C PRO A 33 20.42 29.44 -30.25
N LEU A 34 20.60 29.11 -31.53
CA LEU A 34 19.70 28.32 -32.34
C LEU A 34 19.62 26.89 -31.78
N GLY A 35 18.50 26.52 -31.16
CA GLY A 35 18.10 25.12 -30.97
C GLY A 35 17.69 24.48 -32.31
N PRO A 36 17.79 23.15 -32.46
CA PRO A 36 17.50 22.47 -33.71
C PRO A 36 15.99 22.49 -34.02
N GLY A 37 15.69 22.76 -35.28
CA GLY A 37 14.37 22.93 -35.92
C GLY A 37 13.16 22.23 -35.30
N TYR A 38 12.20 23.04 -34.86
CA TYR A 38 10.80 22.63 -34.74
C TYR A 38 10.19 22.41 -36.14
N GLY A 39 9.51 21.28 -36.25
CA GLY A 39 9.02 20.67 -37.47
C GLY A 39 7.99 21.48 -38.23
N THR A 40 7.96 21.18 -39.53
CA THR A 40 6.86 21.44 -40.46
C THR A 40 5.51 21.10 -39.86
N ALA A 41 4.49 21.94 -40.07
CA ALA A 41 3.09 21.65 -39.78
C ALA A 41 2.76 20.19 -40.16
N GLY A 42 2.56 19.35 -39.14
CA GLY A 42 2.27 17.93 -39.31
C GLY A 42 1.02 17.77 -40.14
N ALA A 43 1.04 16.82 -41.08
CA ALA A 43 -0.19 16.34 -41.69
C ALA A 43 -1.14 15.89 -40.57
N ALA A 44 -2.44 16.20 -40.69
CA ALA A 44 -3.44 15.71 -39.75
C ALA A 44 -3.24 14.19 -39.54
N PRO A 45 -3.24 13.70 -38.30
CA PRO A 45 -3.04 12.28 -38.01
C PRO A 45 -4.04 11.46 -38.83
N ALA A 46 -3.56 10.35 -39.40
CA ALA A 46 -4.42 9.46 -40.16
C ALA A 46 -5.47 8.88 -39.20
N ALA A 47 -6.76 9.01 -39.54
CA ALA A 47 -7.83 8.40 -38.75
C ALA A 47 -7.60 6.88 -38.63
N TYR A 48 -7.67 6.34 -37.41
CA TYR A 48 -7.57 4.90 -37.19
C TYR A 48 -8.80 4.18 -37.79
N THR A 49 -8.65 2.90 -38.12
CA THR A 49 -9.76 2.08 -38.62
C THR A 49 -10.35 1.29 -37.44
N PRO A 50 -11.60 1.56 -37.02
CA PRO A 50 -12.22 0.86 -35.90
C PRO A 50 -12.30 -0.65 -36.13
N ALA A 51 -11.94 -1.43 -35.10
CA ALA A 51 -12.17 -2.86 -35.07
C ALA A 51 -13.67 -3.20 -35.12
N THR A 52 -14.01 -4.33 -35.72
CA THR A 52 -15.39 -4.86 -35.78
C THR A 52 -15.60 -6.06 -34.84
N PHE A 53 -14.53 -6.63 -34.29
CA PHE A 53 -14.57 -7.68 -33.28
C PHE A 53 -13.31 -7.67 -32.41
N ASP A 54 -13.34 -8.39 -31.30
CA ASP A 54 -12.17 -8.68 -30.46
C ASP A 54 -12.12 -10.17 -30.11
N LEU A 55 -11.04 -10.57 -29.44
CA LEU A 55 -10.88 -11.89 -28.82
C LEU A 55 -10.63 -11.73 -27.32
N PHE A 56 -11.19 -12.64 -26.54
CA PHE A 56 -11.10 -12.63 -25.09
C PHE A 56 -10.91 -14.05 -24.54
N SER A 57 -10.20 -14.22 -23.42
CA SER A 57 -10.16 -15.48 -22.69
C SER A 57 -10.39 -15.27 -21.20
N MET A 58 -11.26 -16.10 -20.62
CA MET A 58 -11.57 -16.09 -19.19
C MET A 58 -10.45 -16.72 -18.34
N PHE A 59 -9.70 -17.67 -18.91
CA PHE A 59 -8.62 -18.38 -18.23
C PHE A 59 -7.43 -18.45 -19.17
N PRO A 60 -6.68 -17.35 -19.32
CA PRO A 60 -5.58 -17.29 -20.27
C PRO A 60 -4.42 -18.20 -19.85
N GLN A 61 -4.34 -18.63 -18.58
CA GLN A 61 -3.30 -19.51 -18.08
C GLN A 61 -3.83 -20.88 -17.64
N GLN A 62 -3.09 -21.94 -17.99
CA GLN A 62 -3.37 -23.32 -17.58
C GLN A 62 -2.09 -24.09 -17.20
N MET A 63 -2.28 -25.11 -16.37
CA MET A 63 -1.22 -26.00 -15.91
C MET A 63 -1.45 -27.43 -16.43
N LEU A 64 -0.37 -28.07 -16.88
CA LEU A 64 -0.30 -29.48 -17.26
C LEU A 64 0.75 -30.18 -16.40
N SER A 65 0.58 -31.48 -16.16
CA SER A 65 1.55 -32.31 -15.45
C SER A 65 1.84 -33.57 -16.28
N PRO A 66 2.65 -33.46 -17.34
CA PRO A 66 2.78 -34.50 -18.35
C PRO A 66 3.41 -35.78 -17.79
N SER A 67 4.34 -35.64 -16.84
CA SER A 67 4.99 -36.75 -16.13
C SER A 67 4.02 -37.64 -15.36
N THR A 68 2.86 -37.11 -14.97
CA THR A 68 1.80 -37.84 -14.25
C THR A 68 0.66 -38.27 -15.19
N GLY A 69 0.81 -38.07 -16.50
CA GLY A 69 -0.14 -38.45 -17.54
C GLY A 69 -1.20 -37.40 -17.87
N ARG A 70 -1.25 -36.27 -17.14
CA ARG A 70 -2.12 -35.13 -17.48
C ARG A 70 -1.52 -34.34 -18.63
N THR A 71 -1.88 -34.76 -19.84
CA THR A 71 -1.28 -34.30 -21.11
C THR A 71 -2.26 -33.50 -21.97
N LEU A 72 -3.44 -33.17 -21.44
CA LEU A 72 -4.49 -32.42 -22.12
C LEU A 72 -5.10 -31.39 -21.15
N THR A 73 -5.20 -30.16 -21.61
CA THR A 73 -5.97 -29.08 -20.96
C THR A 73 -6.79 -28.36 -22.03
N TRP A 74 -7.67 -27.47 -21.59
CA TRP A 74 -8.48 -26.65 -22.47
C TRP A 74 -8.64 -25.25 -21.89
N MET A 75 -8.83 -24.26 -22.76
CA MET A 75 -9.02 -22.86 -22.38
C MET A 75 -10.18 -22.27 -23.19
N PRO A 76 -11.13 -21.58 -22.56
CA PRO A 76 -12.20 -20.89 -23.29
C PRO A 76 -11.63 -19.66 -24.01
N VAL A 77 -12.09 -19.44 -25.23
CA VAL A 77 -11.87 -18.19 -25.97
C VAL A 77 -13.22 -17.71 -26.49
N GLU A 78 -13.46 -16.42 -26.37
CA GLU A 78 -14.67 -15.77 -26.83
C GLU A 78 -14.33 -14.78 -27.94
N THR A 79 -15.14 -14.79 -29.00
CA THR A 79 -15.14 -13.74 -30.02
C THR A 79 -16.33 -12.82 -29.76
N ARG A 80 -16.12 -11.53 -29.60
CA ARG A 80 -17.22 -10.56 -29.37
C ARG A 80 -17.31 -9.59 -30.52
N ASN A 81 -18.53 -9.18 -30.85
CA ASN A 81 -18.77 -8.13 -31.82
C ASN A 81 -18.54 -6.76 -31.17
N ILE A 82 -17.94 -5.86 -31.94
CA ILE A 82 -17.84 -4.44 -31.61
C ILE A 82 -18.92 -3.68 -32.39
N ALA A 83 -18.91 -3.81 -33.71
CA ALA A 83 -19.95 -3.27 -34.58
C ALA A 83 -21.04 -4.32 -34.86
N ASP A 84 -22.26 -3.88 -35.20
CA ASP A 84 -23.39 -4.76 -35.58
C ASP A 84 -23.12 -5.51 -36.90
N VAL A 85 -22.27 -6.53 -36.79
CA VAL A 85 -21.73 -7.30 -37.89
C VAL A 85 -21.98 -8.77 -37.60
N THR A 86 -22.91 -9.37 -38.33
CA THR A 86 -23.20 -10.81 -38.21
C THR A 86 -22.25 -11.67 -39.05
N ALA A 87 -21.04 -11.20 -39.33
CA ALA A 87 -20.06 -11.92 -40.13
C ALA A 87 -19.45 -13.09 -39.35
N TRP A 88 -18.94 -14.07 -40.09
CA TRP A 88 -18.19 -15.18 -39.52
C TRP A 88 -16.75 -14.76 -39.22
N THR A 89 -16.23 -15.17 -38.08
CA THR A 89 -14.82 -15.03 -37.70
C THR A 89 -14.17 -16.42 -37.74
N TRP A 90 -13.05 -16.53 -38.46
CA TRP A 90 -12.22 -17.73 -38.50
C TRP A 90 -11.18 -17.67 -37.38
N LEU A 91 -11.16 -18.68 -36.53
CA LEU A 91 -10.16 -18.85 -35.48
C LEU A 91 -9.10 -19.86 -35.94
N SER A 92 -7.84 -19.50 -35.74
CA SER A 92 -6.69 -20.40 -35.87
C SER A 92 -5.85 -20.35 -34.61
N VAL A 93 -5.13 -21.44 -34.32
CA VAL A 93 -4.21 -21.49 -33.18
C VAL A 93 -2.83 -21.93 -33.61
N GLN A 94 -1.82 -21.36 -32.95
CA GLN A 94 -0.43 -21.69 -33.16
C GLN A 94 0.26 -21.79 -31.80
N SER A 95 0.93 -22.91 -31.54
CA SER A 95 1.86 -23.04 -30.40
C SER A 95 3.23 -22.52 -30.82
N GLU A 96 3.87 -21.72 -29.97
CA GLU A 96 5.27 -21.32 -30.17
C GLU A 96 6.26 -22.35 -29.65
N SER A 97 5.81 -23.19 -28.72
CA SER A 97 6.62 -24.28 -28.17
C SER A 97 6.38 -25.57 -28.95
N PRO A 98 7.45 -26.32 -29.32
CA PRO A 98 7.32 -27.61 -30.01
C PRO A 98 6.75 -28.72 -29.12
N TYR A 99 6.63 -28.47 -27.81
CA TYR A 99 6.13 -29.44 -26.84
C TYR A 99 4.60 -29.48 -26.74
N PHE A 100 3.94 -28.39 -27.15
CA PHE A 100 2.49 -28.27 -27.08
C PHE A 100 1.87 -28.26 -28.48
N ASN A 101 0.77 -29.00 -28.63
CA ASN A 101 -0.08 -29.00 -29.81
C ASN A 101 -1.41 -28.39 -29.41
N ALA A 102 -1.88 -27.39 -30.16
CA ALA A 102 -3.14 -26.71 -29.90
C ALA A 102 -4.16 -26.93 -31.03
N LEU A 103 -5.43 -26.98 -30.68
CA LEU A 103 -6.56 -27.01 -31.61
C LEU A 103 -7.70 -26.15 -31.07
N VAL A 104 -8.30 -25.30 -31.90
CA VAL A 104 -9.50 -24.51 -31.54
C VAL A 104 -10.77 -25.13 -32.10
N LEU A 105 -11.80 -25.29 -31.26
CA LEU A 105 -13.09 -25.88 -31.62
C LEU A 105 -14.27 -25.09 -31.02
N PRO A 106 -15.25 -24.64 -31.83
CA PRO A 106 -15.19 -24.55 -33.29
C PRO A 106 -14.17 -23.50 -33.77
N SER A 107 -13.57 -23.72 -34.93
CA SER A 107 -12.64 -22.77 -35.58
C SER A 107 -13.34 -21.75 -36.48
N LEU A 108 -14.66 -21.85 -36.63
CA LEU A 108 -15.48 -20.90 -37.37
C LEU A 108 -16.66 -20.54 -36.51
N VAL A 109 -16.70 -19.28 -36.07
CA VAL A 109 -17.71 -18.79 -35.15
C VAL A 109 -18.46 -17.61 -35.74
N ARG A 110 -19.71 -17.46 -35.32
CA ARG A 110 -20.54 -16.30 -35.65
C ARG A 110 -21.05 -15.72 -34.34
N PRO A 111 -20.48 -14.61 -33.87
CA PRO A 111 -21.03 -13.93 -32.70
C PRO A 111 -22.49 -13.57 -32.96
N SER A 112 -23.36 -13.90 -32.02
CA SER A 112 -24.81 -13.77 -32.18
C SER A 112 -25.51 -13.65 -30.82
N GLY A 113 -26.77 -13.22 -30.83
CA GLY A 113 -27.52 -12.97 -29.61
C GLY A 113 -27.31 -11.56 -29.07
N VAL A 114 -27.92 -11.28 -27.91
CA VAL A 114 -27.97 -9.93 -27.32
C VAL A 114 -26.58 -9.42 -26.93
N GLN A 115 -25.71 -10.30 -26.44
CA GLN A 115 -24.33 -9.96 -26.08
C GLN A 115 -23.39 -9.90 -27.30
N GLY A 116 -23.81 -10.41 -28.46
CA GLY A 116 -22.97 -10.42 -29.66
C GLY A 116 -21.69 -11.23 -29.51
N THR A 117 -21.72 -12.36 -28.80
CA THR A 117 -20.54 -13.19 -28.50
C THR A 117 -20.63 -14.58 -29.12
N ALA A 118 -19.50 -15.26 -29.29
CA ALA A 118 -19.42 -16.68 -29.62
C ALA A 118 -18.24 -17.35 -28.91
N LYS A 119 -18.50 -18.48 -28.27
CA LYS A 119 -17.50 -19.24 -27.51
C LYS A 119 -16.85 -20.33 -28.35
N SER A 120 -15.55 -20.49 -28.15
CA SER A 120 -14.71 -21.57 -28.65
C SER A 120 -13.80 -22.09 -27.54
N TRP A 121 -13.20 -23.26 -27.77
CA TRP A 121 -12.30 -23.91 -26.84
C TRP A 121 -10.97 -24.19 -27.52
N VAL A 122 -9.88 -23.81 -26.87
CA VAL A 122 -8.52 -24.15 -27.29
C VAL A 122 -8.09 -25.37 -26.49
N LEU A 123 -8.06 -26.53 -27.15
CA LEU A 123 -7.54 -27.78 -26.61
C LEU A 123 -6.02 -27.79 -26.78
N VAL A 124 -5.27 -27.95 -25.68
CA VAL A 124 -3.82 -28.04 -25.71
C VAL A 124 -3.38 -29.40 -25.19
N THR A 125 -2.55 -30.08 -25.99
CA THR A 125 -1.97 -31.38 -25.65
C THR A 125 -0.46 -31.35 -25.68
N CYS A 126 0.18 -32.19 -24.88
CA CYS A 126 1.63 -32.35 -24.89
C CYS A 126 2.03 -33.82 -24.80
N SER A 127 3.30 -34.14 -25.11
CA SER A 127 3.83 -35.49 -24.89
C SER A 127 4.06 -35.72 -23.38
N PRO A 128 3.89 -36.96 -22.86
CA PRO A 128 4.37 -37.32 -21.52
C PRO A 128 5.88 -37.08 -21.31
N ALA A 129 6.65 -36.97 -22.40
CA ALA A 129 8.10 -36.67 -22.37
C ALA A 129 8.41 -35.16 -22.40
N THR A 130 7.41 -34.29 -22.28
CA THR A 130 7.62 -32.83 -22.19
C THR A 130 8.40 -32.52 -20.91
N PRO A 131 9.52 -31.79 -20.97
CA PRO A 131 10.30 -31.45 -19.79
C PRO A 131 9.49 -30.65 -18.76
N GLU A 132 9.72 -30.92 -17.48
CA GLU A 132 9.15 -30.14 -16.38
C GLU A 132 9.66 -28.69 -16.40
N GLY A 133 8.80 -27.74 -16.05
CA GLY A 133 9.06 -26.31 -16.15
C GLY A 133 8.92 -25.74 -17.57
N THR A 134 8.52 -26.54 -18.57
CA THR A 134 8.31 -26.02 -19.92
C THR A 134 7.07 -25.13 -19.96
N THR A 135 7.24 -23.84 -20.19
CA THR A 135 6.14 -22.91 -20.52
C THR A 135 5.98 -22.82 -22.04
N GLY A 136 4.73 -22.79 -22.50
CA GLY A 136 4.38 -22.61 -23.90
C GLY A 136 3.25 -21.60 -24.07
N TYR A 137 3.42 -20.71 -25.03
CA TYR A 137 2.40 -19.73 -25.40
C TYR A 137 1.66 -20.19 -26.66
N ILE A 138 0.34 -20.09 -26.60
CA ILE A 138 -0.59 -20.46 -27.66
C ILE A 138 -1.24 -19.20 -28.19
N LYS A 139 -0.85 -18.80 -29.41
CA LYS A 139 -1.48 -17.68 -30.11
C LYS A 139 -2.80 -18.14 -30.69
N VAL A 140 -3.89 -17.48 -30.30
CA VAL A 140 -5.19 -17.62 -30.97
C VAL A 140 -5.36 -16.41 -31.88
N THR A 141 -5.66 -16.62 -33.15
CA THR A 141 -5.88 -15.53 -34.11
C THR A 141 -7.27 -15.65 -34.73
N GLY A 142 -8.04 -14.58 -34.61
CA GLY A 142 -9.34 -14.41 -35.25
C GLY A 142 -9.18 -13.62 -36.53
N VAL A 143 -9.89 -14.02 -37.59
CA VAL A 143 -9.86 -13.34 -38.89
C VAL A 143 -11.28 -13.11 -39.39
N ARG A 144 -11.61 -11.84 -39.69
CA ARG A 144 -12.87 -11.43 -40.31
C ARG A 144 -12.59 -10.53 -41.50
N GLY A 145 -12.74 -11.07 -42.71
CA GLY A 145 -12.34 -10.36 -43.91
C GLY A 145 -10.82 -10.13 -43.92
N THR A 146 -10.38 -8.87 -43.89
CA THR A 146 -8.98 -8.48 -43.77
C THR A 146 -8.54 -8.16 -42.34
N GLU A 147 -9.49 -7.97 -41.43
CA GLU A 147 -9.26 -7.66 -40.02
C GLU A 147 -8.79 -8.91 -39.27
N LYS A 148 -7.83 -8.72 -38.36
CA LYS A 148 -7.26 -9.79 -37.54
C LYS A 148 -7.01 -9.28 -36.13
N HIS A 149 -7.32 -10.11 -35.16
CA HIS A 149 -7.01 -9.88 -33.74
C HIS A 149 -6.45 -11.15 -33.13
N ARG A 150 -5.65 -11.01 -32.06
CA ARG A 150 -5.08 -12.12 -31.32
C ARG A 150 -5.46 -12.09 -29.84
N VAL A 151 -5.31 -13.24 -29.22
CA VAL A 151 -5.17 -13.38 -27.76
C VAL A 151 -4.13 -14.46 -27.50
N TRP A 152 -3.31 -14.26 -26.48
CA TRP A 152 -2.34 -15.25 -26.02
C TRP A 152 -2.88 -16.08 -24.87
N LEU A 153 -2.52 -17.36 -24.87
CA LEU A 153 -2.82 -18.28 -23.79
C LEU A 153 -1.53 -18.95 -23.33
N LYS A 154 -1.29 -19.02 -22.02
CA LYS A 154 -0.11 -19.64 -21.39
C LYS A 154 -0.44 -21.05 -20.91
N VAL A 155 0.40 -22.01 -21.24
CA VAL A 155 0.35 -23.36 -20.70
C VAL A 155 1.70 -23.74 -20.12
N SER A 156 1.73 -24.10 -18.84
CA SER A 156 2.96 -24.56 -18.16
C SER A 156 2.88 -26.06 -17.89
N ALA A 157 3.89 -26.81 -18.35
CA ALA A 157 4.09 -28.22 -18.01
C ALA A 157 4.94 -28.30 -16.74
N LEU A 158 4.26 -28.37 -15.60
CA LEU A 158 4.88 -28.40 -14.29
C LEU A 158 4.07 -29.30 -13.37
N ALA A 159 4.62 -30.45 -12.99
CA ALA A 159 3.98 -31.41 -12.12
C ALA A 159 4.01 -30.98 -10.66
N SER A 160 5.13 -30.39 -10.22
CA SER A 160 5.39 -30.07 -8.82
C SER A 160 6.42 -28.95 -8.68
N GLN A 161 6.12 -27.95 -7.85
CA GLN A 161 7.04 -26.88 -7.46
C GLN A 161 6.73 -26.47 -6.01
N PRO A 162 7.61 -26.79 -5.03
CA PRO A 162 7.40 -26.39 -3.65
C PRO A 162 7.56 -24.89 -3.51
N GLN A 163 6.74 -24.29 -2.66
CA GLN A 163 6.96 -22.96 -2.12
C GLN A 163 6.72 -23.00 -0.61
N LEU A 164 7.60 -22.33 0.12
CA LEU A 164 7.63 -22.30 1.57
C LEU A 164 7.46 -20.86 2.03
N GLU A 165 6.51 -20.65 2.93
CA GLU A 165 6.18 -19.32 3.45
C GLU A 165 6.08 -19.37 4.98
N ASN A 166 6.44 -18.26 5.62
CA ASN A 166 6.14 -18.03 7.03
C ASN A 166 4.66 -17.66 7.16
N SER A 167 3.87 -18.43 7.90
CA SER A 167 2.42 -18.23 7.96
C SER A 167 1.82 -18.97 9.15
N ALA A 168 1.09 -18.26 10.02
CA ALA A 168 0.44 -18.84 11.18
C ALA A 168 -0.94 -19.49 10.94
N GLY A 169 -1.38 -19.70 9.68
CA GLY A 169 -2.58 -20.49 9.40
C GLY A 169 -3.46 -19.98 8.27
N ASP A 170 -4.59 -20.66 8.08
CA ASP A 170 -5.62 -20.28 7.10
C ASP A 170 -6.17 -18.89 7.47
N ILE A 171 -6.22 -17.99 6.48
CA ILE A 171 -6.72 -16.61 6.63
C ILE A 171 -8.10 -16.60 7.28
N LEU A 172 -8.95 -17.61 7.03
CA LEU A 172 -10.29 -17.70 7.64
C LEU A 172 -10.34 -18.32 9.03
N ALA A 173 -9.23 -18.90 9.51
CA ALA A 173 -9.14 -19.48 10.84
C ALA A 173 -8.68 -18.47 11.91
N GLY A 174 -8.48 -17.19 11.55
CA GLY A 174 -8.12 -16.13 12.50
C GLY A 174 -6.66 -16.18 12.96
N GLN A 175 -5.76 -16.73 12.15
CA GLN A 175 -4.35 -16.93 12.51
C GLN A 175 -3.39 -16.40 11.42
N GLY A 176 -3.78 -15.37 10.67
CA GLY A 176 -2.93 -14.78 9.62
C GLY A 176 -1.78 -13.91 10.12
N TYR A 177 -1.19 -14.18 11.29
CA TYR A 177 0.08 -13.54 11.66
C TYR A 177 1.26 -14.30 11.05
N ARG A 178 2.34 -13.61 10.72
CA ARG A 178 3.62 -14.27 10.44
C ARG A 178 4.42 -14.18 11.73
N ASP A 179 5.00 -15.30 12.17
CA ASP A 179 5.90 -15.24 13.32
C ASP A 179 7.07 -14.32 12.96
N PRO A 180 7.59 -13.51 13.89
CA PRO A 180 8.70 -12.62 13.57
C PRO A 180 9.89 -13.46 13.08
N LEU A 181 10.56 -12.97 12.03
CA LEU A 181 11.73 -13.67 11.48
C LEU A 181 12.82 -13.80 12.53
N LEU A 182 12.95 -12.83 13.44
CA LEU A 182 13.88 -12.85 14.57
C LEU A 182 13.15 -13.16 15.88
N GLN A 183 13.55 -14.21 16.60
CA GLN A 183 13.04 -14.53 17.93
C GLN A 183 14.15 -14.66 18.99
N ALA A 184 13.87 -14.19 20.21
CA ALA A 184 14.77 -14.27 21.35
C ALA A 184 14.72 -15.65 22.04
N PHE A 185 15.85 -16.35 22.10
CA PHE A 185 15.97 -17.61 22.81
C PHE A 185 16.24 -17.38 24.30
N THR A 186 15.22 -17.60 25.13
CA THR A 186 15.29 -17.52 26.61
C THR A 186 15.39 -18.90 27.28
N GLY A 187 15.72 -19.94 26.51
CA GLY A 187 15.84 -21.31 27.00
C GLY A 187 14.61 -22.21 26.75
N GLU A 188 13.58 -21.71 26.06
CA GLU A 188 12.49 -22.53 25.50
C GLU A 188 12.68 -22.74 23.99
N PRO A 189 12.21 -23.88 23.43
CA PRO A 189 12.15 -24.06 21.98
C PRO A 189 11.39 -22.89 21.34
N LEU A 190 12.02 -22.29 20.33
CA LEU A 190 11.41 -21.25 19.50
C LEU A 190 10.54 -21.91 18.45
N SER A 191 9.41 -21.29 18.12
CA SER A 191 8.39 -21.90 17.26
C SER A 191 8.07 -20.96 16.11
N TRP A 192 8.03 -21.51 14.90
CA TRP A 192 7.46 -20.83 13.74
C TRP A 192 6.40 -21.72 13.08
N LEU A 193 5.27 -21.14 12.72
CA LEU A 193 4.27 -21.80 11.91
C LEU A 193 4.52 -21.46 10.44
N LEU A 194 4.60 -22.49 9.60
CA LEU A 194 4.96 -22.38 8.20
C LEU A 194 3.86 -22.96 7.31
N ALA A 195 3.77 -22.45 6.09
CA ALA A 195 2.91 -22.99 5.04
C ALA A 195 3.76 -23.57 3.90
N ALA A 196 3.51 -24.84 3.58
CA ALA A 196 4.02 -25.48 2.37
C ALA A 196 2.95 -25.51 1.27
N THR A 197 3.29 -25.00 0.09
CA THR A 197 2.43 -24.97 -1.08
C THR A 197 3.05 -25.73 -2.25
N ASN A 198 2.22 -26.07 -3.25
CA ASN A 198 2.66 -26.72 -4.48
C ASN A 198 2.08 -26.00 -5.70
N HIS A 199 2.95 -25.28 -6.41
CA HIS A 199 2.61 -24.52 -7.60
C HIS A 199 2.62 -25.36 -8.88
N GLY A 200 2.86 -26.68 -8.78
CA GLY A 200 2.70 -27.65 -9.85
C GLY A 200 1.26 -28.15 -9.99
N GLY A 201 0.95 -28.87 -11.07
CA GLY A 201 -0.40 -29.37 -11.37
C GLY A 201 -0.76 -30.73 -10.76
N THR A 202 0.13 -31.36 -9.97
CA THR A 202 -0.12 -32.66 -9.30
C THR A 202 0.33 -32.61 -7.86
N GLN A 203 -0.41 -33.28 -6.96
CA GLN A 203 -0.01 -33.51 -5.57
C GLN A 203 1.40 -34.13 -5.49
N ASP A 204 2.22 -33.61 -4.58
CA ASP A 204 3.56 -34.14 -4.32
C ASP A 204 3.81 -34.23 -2.81
N THR A 205 4.89 -34.91 -2.43
CA THR A 205 5.36 -35.03 -1.05
C THR A 205 6.76 -34.46 -0.96
N TYR A 206 6.92 -33.40 -0.19
CA TYR A 206 8.18 -32.68 -0.04
C TYR A 206 8.87 -33.06 1.25
N VAL A 207 10.17 -33.32 1.17
CA VAL A 207 11.02 -33.53 2.34
C VAL A 207 11.20 -32.18 3.07
N LEU A 208 11.15 -32.20 4.39
CA LEU A 208 11.48 -31.07 5.24
C LEU A 208 12.95 -31.15 5.66
N GLY A 209 13.66 -30.02 5.60
CA GLY A 209 15.07 -29.93 5.97
C GLY A 209 15.40 -28.60 6.61
N TYR A 210 16.63 -28.47 7.10
CA TYR A 210 17.17 -27.21 7.58
C TYR A 210 18.69 -27.18 7.46
N GLU A 211 19.24 -25.97 7.44
CA GLU A 211 20.65 -25.64 7.62
C GLU A 211 20.73 -24.54 8.69
N ALA A 212 21.70 -24.64 9.61
CA ALA A 212 21.86 -23.67 10.69
C ALA A 212 23.34 -23.34 10.90
N ASP A 213 23.63 -22.09 11.23
CA ASP A 213 24.99 -21.62 11.49
C ASP A 213 25.52 -22.02 12.88
N PHE A 214 24.70 -22.69 13.67
CA PHE A 214 25.00 -23.11 15.03
C PHE A 214 24.42 -24.50 15.34
N PRO A 215 24.96 -25.21 16.34
CA PRO A 215 24.40 -26.48 16.79
C PRO A 215 22.99 -26.29 17.38
N CYS A 216 21.96 -26.76 16.69
CA CYS A 216 20.58 -26.78 17.16
C CYS A 216 19.89 -28.12 16.95
N GLN A 217 18.79 -28.33 17.67
CA GLN A 217 17.80 -29.36 17.37
C GLN A 217 16.62 -28.67 16.68
N VAL A 218 16.21 -29.20 15.53
CA VAL A 218 15.01 -28.74 14.82
C VAL A 218 14.00 -29.88 14.78
N ARG A 219 12.75 -29.61 15.17
CA ARG A 219 11.63 -30.54 15.11
C ARG A 219 10.52 -29.96 14.26
N PHE A 220 10.08 -30.69 13.25
CA PHE A 220 8.91 -30.31 12.46
C PHE A 220 7.69 -31.09 12.97
N THR A 221 6.56 -30.42 13.21
CA THR A 221 5.33 -31.06 13.68
C THR A 221 4.11 -30.64 12.88
N ASP A 222 3.18 -31.55 12.64
CA ASP A 222 1.89 -31.21 12.03
C ASP A 222 0.94 -30.50 13.03
N SER A 223 -0.26 -30.15 12.58
CA SER A 223 -1.29 -29.48 13.41
C SER A 223 -1.79 -30.32 14.59
N SER A 224 -1.45 -31.62 14.66
CA SER A 224 -1.73 -32.49 15.82
C SER A 224 -0.56 -32.57 16.80
N GLY A 225 0.55 -31.91 16.49
CA GLY A 225 1.81 -31.98 17.24
C GLY A 225 2.64 -33.24 16.95
N ALA A 226 2.27 -34.02 15.92
CA ALA A 226 3.03 -35.22 15.55
C ALA A 226 4.27 -34.82 14.75
N GLU A 227 5.43 -35.39 15.09
CA GLU A 227 6.67 -35.12 14.37
C GLU A 227 6.61 -35.65 12.92
N ILE A 228 6.97 -34.79 11.98
CA ILE A 228 6.96 -35.05 10.54
C ILE A 228 8.34 -34.79 9.95
N SER A 229 8.63 -35.43 8.82
CA SER A 229 9.85 -35.18 8.03
C SER A 229 9.52 -34.85 6.57
N GLN A 230 8.23 -34.82 6.25
CA GLN A 230 7.72 -34.53 4.93
C GLN A 230 6.28 -34.00 5.02
N VAL A 231 5.88 -33.21 4.03
CA VAL A 231 4.51 -32.69 3.88
C VAL A 231 3.95 -33.06 2.52
N VAL A 232 2.64 -33.34 2.46
CA VAL A 232 1.96 -33.71 1.21
C VAL A 232 1.09 -32.54 0.76
N ALA A 233 1.53 -31.82 -0.27
CA ALA A 233 0.85 -30.62 -0.78
C ALA A 233 0.15 -30.91 -2.12
N ASN A 234 -1.11 -30.50 -2.22
CA ASN A 234 -1.88 -30.64 -3.46
C ASN A 234 -1.41 -29.61 -4.48
N GLY A 235 -1.23 -30.05 -5.73
CA GLY A 235 -0.96 -29.14 -6.84
C GLY A 235 -2.17 -28.30 -7.21
N LEU A 236 -1.91 -27.24 -7.98
CA LEU A 236 -2.90 -26.39 -8.63
C LEU A 236 -3.92 -27.21 -9.41
N THR A 237 -5.18 -26.78 -9.37
CA THR A 237 -6.26 -27.43 -10.11
C THR A 237 -6.69 -26.58 -11.30
N HIS A 238 -7.48 -27.14 -12.21
CA HIS A 238 -7.83 -26.51 -13.49
C HIS A 238 -8.53 -25.13 -13.34
N ASN A 239 -9.22 -24.91 -12.23
CA ASN A 239 -9.94 -23.67 -11.93
C ASN A 239 -9.25 -22.80 -10.88
N TYR A 240 -8.14 -23.27 -10.30
CA TYR A 240 -7.49 -22.64 -9.17
C TYR A 240 -5.97 -22.64 -9.40
N LEU A 241 -5.42 -21.47 -9.72
CA LEU A 241 -3.97 -21.27 -9.70
C LEU A 241 -3.45 -20.92 -8.30
N TYR A 242 -4.29 -21.09 -7.27
CA TYR A 242 -3.88 -21.02 -5.88
C TYR A 242 -3.55 -22.41 -5.33
N PRO A 243 -2.35 -22.57 -4.75
CA PRO A 243 -2.03 -23.79 -4.04
C PRO A 243 -2.82 -23.86 -2.72
N SER A 244 -3.25 -25.06 -2.33
CA SER A 244 -3.76 -25.26 -0.98
C SER A 244 -2.58 -25.40 0.00
N PRO A 245 -2.41 -24.48 0.96
CA PRO A 245 -1.30 -24.56 1.90
C PRO A 245 -1.47 -25.75 2.86
N VAL A 246 -0.34 -26.34 3.22
CA VAL A 246 -0.23 -27.33 4.29
C VAL A 246 0.55 -26.69 5.42
N TYR A 247 -0.14 -26.41 6.52
CA TYR A 247 0.47 -25.77 7.69
C TYR A 247 1.18 -26.80 8.57
N TYR A 248 2.35 -26.43 9.07
CA TYR A 248 3.13 -27.21 10.03
C TYR A 248 4.02 -26.30 10.85
N ASN A 249 4.32 -26.72 12.07
CA ASN A 249 5.15 -25.97 12.99
C ASN A 249 6.60 -26.46 12.94
N VAL A 250 7.56 -25.55 13.10
CA VAL A 250 8.97 -25.85 13.30
C VAL A 250 9.39 -25.35 14.67
N GLU A 251 10.00 -26.23 15.46
CA GLU A 251 10.59 -25.89 16.75
C GLU A 251 12.11 -25.93 16.64
N ILE A 252 12.77 -24.85 17.03
CA ILE A 252 14.22 -24.71 17.03
C ILE A 252 14.71 -24.57 18.46
N THR A 253 15.65 -25.43 18.86
CA THR A 253 16.29 -25.38 20.17
C THR A 253 17.81 -25.35 20.00
N PRO A 254 18.48 -24.22 20.25
CA PRO A 254 19.94 -24.18 20.39
C PRO A 254 20.44 -25.24 21.37
N THR A 255 21.44 -26.02 20.96
CA THR A 255 22.07 -27.08 21.77
C THR A 255 23.43 -26.67 22.34
N ALA A 256 23.92 -25.51 21.92
CA ALA A 256 25.09 -24.83 22.44
C ALA A 256 24.71 -23.39 22.82
N ALA A 257 25.49 -22.77 23.71
CA ALA A 257 25.33 -21.36 24.01
C ALA A 257 25.57 -20.54 22.74
N LEU A 258 24.64 -19.64 22.42
CA LEU A 258 24.78 -18.71 21.32
C LEU A 258 25.56 -17.47 21.77
N PRO A 259 26.30 -16.81 20.87
CA PRO A 259 26.85 -15.49 21.14
C PRO A 259 25.72 -14.52 21.56
N LYS A 260 25.98 -13.72 22.60
CA LYS A 260 25.05 -12.68 23.05
C LYS A 260 24.88 -11.63 21.95
N ASN A 261 23.66 -11.13 21.79
CA ASN A 261 23.29 -10.04 20.87
C ASN A 261 23.61 -10.27 19.39
N GLN A 262 23.96 -11.50 18.99
CA GLN A 262 24.27 -11.82 17.61
C GLN A 262 23.16 -12.72 17.05
N PRO A 263 22.34 -12.22 16.10
CA PRO A 263 21.40 -13.04 15.35
C PRO A 263 22.12 -14.19 14.64
N MET A 264 21.52 -15.37 14.68
CA MET A 264 22.03 -16.59 14.07
C MET A 264 20.98 -17.19 13.14
N ASP A 265 21.37 -17.48 11.91
CA ASP A 265 20.43 -17.92 10.88
C ASP A 265 20.12 -19.42 10.97
N VAL A 266 18.85 -19.74 10.70
CA VAL A 266 18.37 -21.08 10.39
C VAL A 266 17.58 -21.03 9.09
N THR A 267 18.13 -21.64 8.05
CA THR A 267 17.48 -21.77 6.74
C THR A 267 16.68 -23.05 6.70
N LEU A 268 15.35 -22.92 6.70
CA LEU A 268 14.39 -24.01 6.61
C LEU A 268 14.11 -24.33 5.16
N LYS A 269 14.00 -25.63 4.83
CA LYS A 269 13.94 -26.11 3.45
C LYS A 269 12.71 -26.98 3.22
N LEU A 270 12.05 -26.75 2.10
CA LEU A 270 10.98 -27.56 1.55
C LEU A 270 11.42 -28.14 0.21
N GLY A 271 11.61 -29.44 0.14
CA GLY A 271 12.07 -30.15 -1.05
C GLY A 271 13.30 -31.03 -0.77
N PRO A 272 13.65 -31.94 -1.71
CA PRO A 272 12.96 -32.17 -2.97
C PRO A 272 11.62 -32.89 -2.78
N GLY A 273 10.82 -32.94 -3.84
CA GLY A 273 9.59 -33.74 -3.91
C GLY A 273 9.80 -35.11 -4.56
N ASN A 274 8.75 -35.94 -4.64
CA ASN A 274 8.79 -37.16 -5.44
C ASN A 274 8.78 -36.87 -6.95
N LEU A 275 8.24 -35.71 -7.35
CA LEU A 275 8.07 -35.32 -8.75
C LEU A 275 8.97 -34.14 -9.17
N THR A 276 9.73 -33.56 -8.25
CA THR A 276 10.58 -32.38 -8.51
C THR A 276 11.85 -32.40 -7.68
N SER A 277 12.95 -31.91 -8.27
CA SER A 277 14.21 -31.67 -7.54
C SER A 277 14.32 -30.24 -7.00
N SER A 278 13.28 -29.42 -7.19
CA SER A 278 13.25 -28.04 -6.74
C SER A 278 13.15 -27.96 -5.22
N HIS A 279 13.65 -26.87 -4.66
CA HIS A 279 13.57 -26.56 -3.24
C HIS A 279 13.01 -25.15 -3.08
N SER A 280 12.34 -24.91 -1.96
CA SER A 280 12.03 -23.57 -1.45
C SER A 280 12.67 -23.43 -0.09
N GLU A 281 13.14 -22.23 0.22
CA GLU A 281 13.86 -21.95 1.46
C GLU A 281 13.27 -20.70 2.12
N ILE A 282 13.32 -20.67 3.45
CA ILE A 282 13.05 -19.48 4.25
C ILE A 282 14.06 -19.41 5.39
N THR A 283 14.59 -18.22 5.65
CA THR A 283 15.56 -18.01 6.73
C THR A 283 14.86 -17.32 7.91
N VAL A 284 14.95 -17.95 9.07
CA VAL A 284 14.57 -17.36 10.36
C VAL A 284 15.84 -17.15 11.19
N GLN A 285 15.77 -16.27 12.18
CA GLN A 285 16.89 -15.87 13.01
C GLN A 285 16.59 -16.11 14.48
N VAL A 286 17.62 -16.62 15.18
CA VAL A 286 17.60 -16.81 16.63
C VAL A 286 18.62 -15.88 17.24
N ILE A 287 18.23 -15.14 18.28
CA ILE A 287 19.15 -14.32 19.07
C ILE A 287 19.19 -14.79 20.51
N ASN A 288 20.39 -14.79 21.10
CA ASN A 288 20.54 -14.90 22.55
C ASN A 288 20.62 -13.50 23.15
N PRO A 289 19.55 -13.02 23.82
CA PRO A 289 19.54 -11.72 24.49
C PRO A 289 20.41 -11.69 25.76
N GLY A 290 20.78 -12.86 26.30
CA GLY A 290 21.43 -12.97 27.61
C GLY A 290 20.44 -12.82 28.78
N MET A 291 20.99 -12.69 29.98
CA MET A 291 20.22 -12.39 31.20
C MET A 291 19.77 -10.92 31.21
N LEU A 292 20.51 -10.04 30.55
CA LEU A 292 20.26 -8.60 30.52
C LEU A 292 20.40 -8.09 29.09
N TYR A 293 19.28 -7.63 28.52
CA TYR A 293 19.22 -7.09 27.16
C TYR A 293 18.68 -5.66 27.15
N CYS A 294 19.29 -4.81 26.33
CA CYS A 294 18.78 -3.49 25.96
C CYS A 294 18.95 -3.35 24.44
N ALA A 295 17.96 -2.79 23.73
CA ALA A 295 18.04 -2.62 22.28
C ALA A 295 19.25 -1.78 21.84
N ASN A 296 19.67 -0.83 22.68
CA ASN A 296 20.73 0.15 22.39
C ASN A 296 21.96 -0.11 23.27
N ASP A 297 22.15 -1.35 23.69
CA ASP A 297 23.44 -1.82 24.18
C ASP A 297 24.52 -1.43 23.15
N LEU A 298 25.59 -0.76 23.60
CA LEU A 298 26.69 -0.31 22.76
C LEU A 298 27.48 -1.48 22.15
N ASP A 299 27.32 -2.68 22.70
CA ASP A 299 27.78 -3.96 22.15
C ASP A 299 26.62 -4.81 21.57
N GLY A 300 25.45 -4.20 21.39
CA GLY A 300 24.18 -4.83 21.02
C GLY A 300 23.89 -4.93 19.53
N MET A 301 22.61 -5.15 19.22
CA MET A 301 22.13 -5.25 17.83
C MET A 301 22.12 -3.90 17.10
N ARG A 302 21.80 -2.82 17.82
CA ARG A 302 21.72 -1.47 17.28
C ARG A 302 22.45 -0.49 18.19
N PRO A 303 23.80 -0.56 18.23
CA PRO A 303 24.59 0.23 19.16
C PRO A 303 24.56 1.72 18.79
N HIS A 304 23.96 2.54 19.65
CA HIS A 304 23.95 3.98 19.51
C HIS A 304 23.78 4.67 20.86
N ALA A 305 24.14 5.96 20.92
CA ALA A 305 23.83 6.79 22.08
C ALA A 305 22.53 7.54 21.83
N HIS A 306 21.62 7.53 22.82
CA HIS A 306 20.40 8.34 22.76
C HIS A 306 20.78 9.82 22.60
N GLN A 307 20.13 10.52 21.69
CA GLN A 307 20.30 11.96 21.51
C GLN A 307 19.21 12.66 22.34
N VAL A 308 19.59 13.48 23.31
CA VAL A 308 18.63 14.11 24.24
C VAL A 308 18.98 15.58 24.44
N MET A 309 17.99 16.48 24.52
CA MET A 309 18.30 17.88 24.81
C MET A 309 18.49 18.13 26.31
N ALA A 310 19.18 19.21 26.66
CA ALA A 310 19.42 19.59 28.05
C ALA A 310 18.10 19.79 28.83
N GLY A 311 17.94 19.08 29.94
CA GLY A 311 16.75 19.11 30.79
C GLY A 311 15.60 18.21 30.36
N GLU A 312 15.70 17.49 29.24
CA GLU A 312 14.73 16.49 28.79
C GLU A 312 15.01 15.11 29.39
N THR A 313 14.06 14.18 29.22
CA THR A 313 14.20 12.82 29.74
C THR A 313 14.39 11.82 28.61
N THR A 314 15.45 11.02 28.73
CA THR A 314 15.61 9.78 27.99
C THR A 314 15.53 8.57 28.93
N SER A 315 15.15 7.42 28.37
CA SER A 315 14.95 6.19 29.12
C SER A 315 15.59 5.01 28.41
N PHE A 316 16.10 4.06 29.18
CA PHE A 316 16.58 2.78 28.68
C PHE A 316 15.73 1.68 29.26
N ILE A 317 15.19 0.81 28.41
CA ILE A 317 14.45 -0.37 28.86
C ILE A 317 15.37 -1.57 28.83
N PHE A 318 15.46 -2.23 29.98
CA PHE A 318 16.21 -3.45 30.17
C PHE A 318 15.27 -4.62 30.31
N HIS A 319 15.44 -5.62 29.46
CA HIS A 319 14.75 -6.89 29.54
C HIS A 319 15.63 -7.85 30.36
N VAL A 320 15.14 -8.17 31.55
CA VAL A 320 15.84 -8.99 32.54
C VAL A 320 15.24 -10.38 32.50
N THR A 321 16.01 -11.36 32.02
CA THR A 321 15.56 -12.74 31.86
C THR A 321 16.25 -13.65 32.86
N ASN A 322 15.49 -14.44 33.62
CA ASN A 322 16.10 -15.46 34.47
C ASN A 322 16.52 -16.69 33.63
N LEU A 323 17.80 -16.77 33.26
CA LEU A 323 18.36 -17.92 32.54
C LEU A 323 18.73 -19.10 33.46
N ASP A 324 18.57 -18.96 34.78
CA ASP A 324 18.84 -20.05 35.73
C ASP A 324 17.72 -21.10 35.74
N ALA A 325 18.08 -22.32 36.17
CA ALA A 325 17.14 -23.44 36.25
C ALA A 325 16.15 -23.36 37.43
N SER A 326 16.20 -22.28 38.23
CA SER A 326 15.35 -22.07 39.41
C SER A 326 15.02 -20.59 39.54
N ALA A 327 13.95 -20.27 40.27
CA ALA A 327 13.59 -18.87 40.50
C ALA A 327 14.75 -18.14 41.20
N ALA A 328 15.04 -16.92 40.74
CA ALA A 328 16.15 -16.12 41.19
C ALA A 328 15.72 -14.67 41.44
N ASP A 329 16.44 -14.00 42.33
CA ASP A 329 16.38 -12.56 42.46
C ASP A 329 17.52 -12.00 41.61
N ILE A 330 17.25 -11.00 40.77
CA ILE A 330 18.27 -10.37 39.93
C ILE A 330 18.47 -8.95 40.41
N GLU A 331 19.62 -8.70 41.05
CA GLU A 331 20.05 -7.38 41.50
C GLU A 331 20.56 -6.57 40.31
N LEU A 332 20.14 -5.31 40.19
CA LEU A 332 20.54 -4.39 39.14
C LEU A 332 21.36 -3.25 39.74
N ALA A 333 22.53 -3.00 39.19
CA ALA A 333 23.44 -1.94 39.64
C ALA A 333 23.93 -1.11 38.46
N VAL A 334 23.73 0.20 38.54
CA VAL A 334 24.27 1.17 37.58
C VAL A 334 25.66 1.60 38.03
N SER A 335 26.62 1.59 37.12
CA SER A 335 27.97 2.13 37.32
C SER A 335 28.39 3.04 36.16
N GLY A 336 29.34 3.93 36.41
CA GLY A 336 29.75 4.98 35.47
C GLY A 336 29.87 6.34 36.18
N ASP A 337 30.44 7.33 35.49
CA ASP A 337 30.47 8.71 35.98
C ASP A 337 29.26 9.45 35.43
N ALA A 338 28.21 9.58 36.25
CA ALA A 338 27.01 10.32 35.87
C ALA A 338 27.23 11.84 35.86
N GLY A 339 28.34 12.35 36.44
CA GLY A 339 28.56 13.78 36.59
C GLY A 339 27.38 14.48 37.29
N ASP A 340 26.79 15.46 36.60
CA ASP A 340 25.62 16.21 37.05
C ASP A 340 24.29 15.71 36.45
N TRP A 341 24.29 14.58 35.72
CA TRP A 341 23.06 13.96 35.20
C TRP A 341 22.23 13.36 36.35
N ASP A 342 20.91 13.51 36.28
CA ASP A 342 20.00 12.83 37.19
C ASP A 342 19.67 11.45 36.65
N ILE A 343 20.01 10.41 37.41
CA ILE A 343 19.90 9.00 37.00
C ILE A 343 19.03 8.28 38.03
N ALA A 344 17.96 7.64 37.54
CA ALA A 344 17.04 6.88 38.39
C ALA A 344 16.68 5.55 37.75
N LEU A 345 16.99 4.46 38.46
CA LEU A 345 16.53 3.12 38.10
C LEU A 345 15.20 2.85 38.83
N ASP A 346 14.16 2.41 38.11
CA ASP A 346 12.82 2.20 38.68
C ASP A 346 12.79 1.10 39.75
N ARG A 347 13.69 0.12 39.65
CA ARG A 347 13.91 -0.96 40.63
C ARG A 347 15.35 -1.44 40.62
N ASP A 348 15.91 -1.68 41.80
CA ASP A 348 17.26 -2.24 42.00
C ASP A 348 17.27 -3.78 42.07
N THR A 349 16.09 -4.42 42.08
CA THR A 349 15.98 -5.88 42.10
C THR A 349 14.70 -6.36 41.41
N VAL A 350 14.82 -7.36 40.56
CA VAL A 350 13.70 -8.15 40.03
C VAL A 350 13.59 -9.43 40.86
N ALA A 351 12.66 -9.44 41.81
CA ALA A 351 12.56 -10.50 42.81
C ALA A 351 11.75 -11.72 42.32
N GLY A 352 12.23 -12.92 42.64
CA GLY A 352 11.53 -14.18 42.45
C GLY A 352 11.21 -14.51 40.99
N LEU A 353 12.00 -14.01 40.04
CA LEU A 353 11.79 -14.20 38.62
C LEU A 353 11.82 -15.71 38.30
N ALA A 354 10.74 -16.27 37.75
CA ALA A 354 10.70 -17.70 37.44
C ALA A 354 11.70 -18.04 36.31
N PRO A 355 12.21 -19.29 36.23
CA PRO A 355 13.05 -19.70 35.11
C PRO A 355 12.44 -19.29 33.77
N LYS A 356 13.25 -18.67 32.91
CA LYS A 356 12.93 -18.23 31.55
C LYS A 356 11.90 -17.10 31.45
N GLN A 357 11.42 -16.58 32.58
CA GLN A 357 10.59 -15.39 32.61
C GLN A 357 11.46 -14.16 32.35
N THR A 358 10.90 -13.22 31.58
CA THR A 358 11.47 -11.90 31.33
C THR A 358 10.61 -10.86 32.02
N GLU A 359 11.24 -9.90 32.70
CA GLU A 359 10.61 -8.71 33.26
C GLU A 359 11.39 -7.48 32.81
N GLN A 360 10.77 -6.30 32.94
CA GLN A 360 11.39 -5.05 32.53
C GLN A 360 11.87 -4.23 33.73
N ALA A 361 13.01 -3.57 33.55
CA ALA A 361 13.49 -2.49 34.40
C ALA A 361 13.79 -1.26 33.54
N ILE A 362 13.57 -0.07 34.07
CA ILE A 362 13.69 1.18 33.33
C ILE A 362 14.70 2.08 34.04
N LEU A 363 15.71 2.51 33.30
CA LEU A 363 16.62 3.56 33.74
C LEU A 363 16.21 4.88 33.09
N ILE A 364 16.02 5.90 33.90
CA ILE A 364 15.75 7.27 33.47
C ILE A 364 17.04 8.07 33.59
N ALA A 365 17.36 8.84 32.56
CA ALA A 365 18.48 9.77 32.55
C ALA A 365 18.04 11.16 32.09
N VAL A 366 18.42 12.19 32.84
CA VAL A 366 18.11 13.59 32.55
C VAL A 366 19.40 14.41 32.60
N PRO A 367 19.88 14.96 31.47
CA PRO A 367 21.00 15.90 31.49
C PRO A 367 20.59 17.18 32.23
N PRO A 368 21.50 17.83 32.96
CA PRO A 368 21.19 19.10 33.61
C PRO A 368 20.83 20.15 32.55
N ALA A 369 19.92 21.08 32.86
CA ALA A 369 19.51 22.16 31.94
C ALA A 369 20.66 23.08 31.48
N THR A 370 21.84 22.97 32.08
CA THR A 370 23.07 23.69 31.72
C THR A 370 24.05 22.86 30.89
N ALA A 371 23.71 21.60 30.55
CA ALA A 371 24.56 20.74 29.74
C ALA A 371 24.80 21.35 28.35
N ALA A 372 26.00 21.16 27.83
CA ALA A 372 26.39 21.61 26.50
C ALA A 372 26.18 20.48 25.48
N VAL A 373 25.93 20.87 24.22
CA VAL A 373 25.92 19.91 23.09
C VAL A 373 27.22 19.12 23.07
N GLY A 374 27.10 17.79 22.97
CA GLY A 374 28.20 16.83 23.02
C GLY A 374 28.59 16.37 24.44
N ASP A 375 27.99 16.92 25.50
CA ASP A 375 28.11 16.33 26.84
C ASP A 375 27.55 14.91 26.78
N ARG A 376 28.33 13.94 27.28
CA ARG A 376 28.04 12.52 27.11
C ARG A 376 27.97 11.82 28.45
N LEU A 377 26.99 10.93 28.56
CA LEU A 377 26.79 9.99 29.65
C LEU A 377 27.09 8.59 29.12
N ASP A 378 28.06 7.90 29.71
CA ASP A 378 28.32 6.48 29.46
C ASP A 378 28.12 5.72 30.77
N LEU A 379 27.22 4.73 30.76
CA LEU A 379 26.86 3.92 31.92
C LEU A 379 26.94 2.43 31.59
N THR A 380 27.26 1.63 32.60
CA THR A 380 27.17 0.18 32.57
C THR A 380 26.09 -0.25 33.56
N LEU A 381 25.07 -0.98 33.08
CA LEU A 381 24.13 -1.68 33.95
C LEU A 381 24.59 -3.12 34.14
N THR A 382 24.81 -3.51 35.39
CA THR A 382 25.14 -4.88 35.78
C THR A 382 23.93 -5.55 36.37
N ALA A 383 23.55 -6.72 35.83
CA ALA A 383 22.60 -7.64 36.43
C ALA A 383 23.35 -8.77 37.15
N THR A 384 23.00 -9.05 38.41
CA THR A 384 23.56 -10.14 39.23
C THR A 384 22.45 -11.03 39.76
N SER A 385 22.38 -12.26 39.25
CA SER A 385 21.49 -13.30 39.79
C SER A 385 21.94 -13.74 41.17
N SER A 386 20.99 -13.98 42.08
CA SER A 386 21.23 -14.56 43.40
C SER A 386 21.80 -15.98 43.35
N LEU A 387 21.83 -16.60 42.16
CA LEU A 387 22.45 -17.88 41.87
C LEU A 387 23.88 -17.75 41.25
N GLY A 388 24.34 -16.52 41.03
CA GLY A 388 25.73 -16.18 40.72
C GLY A 388 26.03 -15.81 39.26
N ALA A 389 25.05 -15.84 38.36
CA ALA A 389 25.21 -15.29 37.01
C ALA A 389 25.37 -13.76 37.08
N VAL A 390 26.27 -13.20 36.28
CA VAL A 390 26.52 -11.75 36.18
C VAL A 390 26.61 -11.39 34.71
N GLU A 391 25.95 -10.31 34.32
CA GLU A 391 25.95 -9.82 32.96
C GLU A 391 25.87 -8.30 32.93
N ASP A 392 26.58 -7.69 31.99
CA ASP A 392 26.67 -6.25 31.82
C ASP A 392 26.07 -5.84 30.47
N VAL A 393 25.55 -4.62 30.43
CA VAL A 393 25.13 -3.90 29.23
C VAL A 393 25.65 -2.47 29.34
N ASP A 394 26.30 -2.00 28.27
CA ASP A 394 26.81 -0.64 28.19
C ASP A 394 25.82 0.21 27.39
N ILE A 395 25.47 1.39 27.91
CA ILE A 395 24.55 2.33 27.28
C ILE A 395 25.14 3.74 27.29
N ALA A 396 24.68 4.58 26.37
CA ALA A 396 25.05 5.98 26.37
C ALA A 396 23.92 6.91 25.99
N ALA A 397 24.02 8.15 26.48
CA ALA A 397 23.25 9.30 26.03
C ALA A 397 24.19 10.46 25.73
N GLU A 398 23.87 11.26 24.74
CA GLU A 398 24.65 12.44 24.34
C GLU A 398 23.72 13.64 24.18
N VAL A 399 24.14 14.78 24.70
CA VAL A 399 23.35 16.00 24.61
C VAL A 399 23.40 16.55 23.19
N THR A 400 22.24 16.78 22.60
CA THR A 400 22.09 17.33 21.26
C THR A 400 21.33 18.66 21.27
N ASP A 401 21.47 19.45 20.20
CA ASP A 401 20.58 20.56 19.86
C ASP A 401 19.62 20.24 18.71
N VAL A 402 19.72 19.03 18.15
CA VAL A 402 18.79 18.49 17.17
C VAL A 402 17.47 18.17 17.88
N ARG A 403 16.37 18.61 17.28
CA ARG A 403 15.04 18.42 17.83
C ARG A 403 14.38 17.21 17.20
N ASN A 404 13.60 16.47 17.99
CA ASN A 404 12.83 15.35 17.45
C ASN A 404 11.75 15.83 16.47
N VAL A 405 11.50 15.02 15.47
CA VAL A 405 10.44 15.22 14.46
C VAL A 405 9.54 13.99 14.46
N TYR A 406 8.25 14.20 14.69
CA TYR A 406 7.26 13.14 14.70
C TYR A 406 6.17 13.44 13.67
N TYR A 407 5.97 12.50 12.75
CA TYR A 407 4.80 12.47 11.88
C TYR A 407 3.82 11.44 12.41
N PHE A 408 2.56 11.83 12.52
CA PHE A 408 1.45 10.97 12.87
C PHE A 408 0.40 11.07 11.76
N ALA A 409 0.46 10.14 10.82
CA ALA A 409 -0.47 10.07 9.72
C ALA A 409 -1.66 9.16 10.04
N ILE A 410 -2.85 9.60 9.66
CA ILE A 410 -4.08 8.83 9.74
C ILE A 410 -4.52 8.60 8.30
N ASP A 411 -4.20 7.42 7.76
CA ASP A 411 -4.35 7.08 6.35
C ASP A 411 -5.80 7.27 5.89
N SER A 412 -6.00 7.86 4.70
CA SER A 412 -7.32 8.13 4.14
C SER A 412 -8.22 9.06 4.97
N MET A 413 -7.69 9.79 5.94
CA MET A 413 -8.49 10.70 6.74
C MET A 413 -8.84 11.98 5.97
N ASP A 414 -10.12 12.17 5.69
CA ASP A 414 -10.63 13.46 5.22
C ASP A 414 -10.66 14.50 6.39
N PRO A 415 -10.31 15.78 6.16
CA PRO A 415 -10.32 16.79 7.21
C PRO A 415 -11.70 16.99 7.87
N GLU A 416 -12.80 16.68 7.20
CA GLU A 416 -14.16 16.85 7.75
C GLU A 416 -14.43 15.98 8.99
N TYR A 417 -13.74 14.84 9.15
CA TYR A 417 -13.85 14.02 10.37
C TYR A 417 -13.52 14.80 11.65
N LEU A 418 -12.62 15.78 11.57
CA LEU A 418 -12.25 16.62 12.71
C LEU A 418 -13.43 17.48 13.18
N TYR A 419 -14.30 17.87 12.26
CA TYR A 419 -15.39 18.81 12.53
C TYR A 419 -16.73 18.11 12.77
N LEU A 420 -16.77 16.78 12.80
CA LEU A 420 -17.97 16.04 13.16
C LEU A 420 -18.24 16.07 14.67
N ASN A 421 -19.52 15.92 15.02
CA ASN A 421 -19.94 15.72 16.39
C ASN A 421 -19.54 14.34 16.90
N ARG A 422 -19.64 14.08 18.21
CA ARG A 422 -19.26 12.77 18.78
C ARG A 422 -19.96 11.59 18.12
N ALA A 423 -21.21 11.78 17.68
CA ALA A 423 -22.00 10.77 17.01
C ALA A 423 -21.63 10.59 15.52
N GLY A 424 -20.83 11.48 14.94
CA GLY A 424 -20.47 11.47 13.52
C GLY A 424 -21.60 11.84 12.57
N THR A 425 -22.70 12.44 13.05
CA THR A 425 -23.97 12.62 12.29
C THR A 425 -24.36 14.08 12.04
N ALA A 426 -23.49 15.03 12.41
CA ALA A 426 -23.62 16.45 12.14
C ALA A 426 -22.30 17.17 12.48
N ALA A 427 -22.23 18.47 12.22
CA ALA A 427 -21.15 19.32 12.71
C ALA A 427 -21.05 19.30 14.24
N GLY A 428 -19.81 19.16 14.73
CA GLY A 428 -19.46 19.12 16.15
C GLY A 428 -19.41 20.48 16.81
N SER A 429 -19.19 20.46 18.12
CA SER A 429 -19.01 21.66 18.93
C SER A 429 -18.19 21.36 20.18
N GLU A 430 -17.78 22.40 20.91
CA GLU A 430 -17.00 22.27 22.14
C GLU A 430 -17.63 21.27 23.14
N GLY A 431 -16.85 20.24 23.49
CA GLY A 431 -17.27 19.14 24.36
C GLY A 431 -18.05 18.01 23.67
N ASP A 432 -18.24 18.11 22.35
CA ASP A 432 -19.01 17.18 21.51
C ASP A 432 -18.32 16.91 20.17
N TRP A 433 -17.00 16.96 20.10
CA TRP A 433 -16.23 16.58 18.90
C TRP A 433 -16.12 15.06 18.77
N LEU A 434 -16.05 14.53 17.55
CA LEU A 434 -15.68 13.14 17.26
C LEU A 434 -14.27 12.83 17.74
N MET A 435 -13.33 13.73 17.44
CA MET A 435 -11.91 13.60 17.74
C MET A 435 -11.45 14.74 18.67
N PRO A 436 -11.90 14.73 19.94
CA PRO A 436 -11.65 15.83 20.87
C PRO A 436 -10.17 16.06 21.20
N ASN A 437 -9.31 15.05 21.12
CA ASN A 437 -7.89 15.20 21.45
C ASN A 437 -7.12 15.90 20.33
N LEU A 438 -7.40 15.57 19.07
CA LEU A 438 -6.90 16.32 17.91
C LEU A 438 -7.42 17.75 17.92
N HIS A 439 -8.69 17.97 18.27
CA HIS A 439 -9.23 19.33 18.43
C HIS A 439 -8.47 20.13 19.51
N SER A 440 -8.18 19.50 20.65
CA SER A 440 -7.34 20.09 21.71
C SER A 440 -5.90 20.33 21.25
N PHE A 441 -5.39 19.51 20.33
CA PHE A 441 -4.08 19.69 19.73
C PHE A 441 -4.05 20.83 18.70
N MET A 442 -5.15 21.12 17.99
CA MET A 442 -5.23 22.30 17.11
C MET A 442 -5.00 23.62 17.87
N ASP A 443 -5.44 23.72 19.13
CA ASP A 443 -5.16 24.88 19.99
C ASP A 443 -3.66 25.03 20.32
N GLN A 444 -2.91 23.95 20.16
CA GLN A 444 -1.46 23.91 20.34
C GLN A 444 -0.73 23.97 18.99
N GLY A 445 -1.32 23.55 17.87
CA GLY A 445 -0.70 23.57 16.54
C GLY A 445 -1.06 24.80 15.71
N VAL A 446 -0.64 24.80 14.45
CA VAL A 446 -1.21 25.59 13.36
C VAL A 446 -2.07 24.64 12.54
N ASN A 447 -3.34 24.95 12.38
CA ASN A 447 -4.29 24.15 11.61
C ASN A 447 -4.44 24.72 10.20
N TYR A 448 -4.17 23.93 9.18
CA TYR A 448 -4.34 24.32 7.78
C TYR A 448 -5.61 23.67 7.25
N THR A 449 -6.63 24.49 6.96
CA THR A 449 -7.97 24.00 6.60
C THR A 449 -8.16 23.74 5.11
N ASP A 450 -7.21 24.11 4.28
CA ASP A 450 -7.20 23.84 2.83
C ASP A 450 -5.87 23.16 2.44
N ALA A 451 -5.53 22.10 3.18
CA ALA A 451 -4.35 21.30 2.89
C ALA A 451 -4.67 20.22 1.85
N ARG A 452 -3.78 20.06 0.87
CA ARG A 452 -3.94 19.13 -0.25
C ARG A 452 -2.75 18.18 -0.39
N VAL A 453 -3.02 16.98 -0.85
CA VAL A 453 -2.00 16.01 -1.30
C VAL A 453 -1.85 16.08 -2.81
N TYR A 454 -0.80 15.44 -3.34
CA TYR A 454 -0.59 15.36 -4.77
C TYR A 454 -1.34 14.18 -5.40
N LEU A 455 -1.46 14.24 -6.71
CA LEU A 455 -1.98 13.17 -7.55
C LEU A 455 -0.86 12.19 -7.94
N PRO A 456 -1.18 10.90 -8.09
CA PRO A 456 -2.40 10.26 -7.59
C PRO A 456 -2.52 10.44 -6.07
N SER A 457 -3.73 10.74 -5.58
CA SER A 457 -4.02 10.88 -4.14
C SER A 457 -4.04 9.50 -3.47
N ALA A 458 -2.87 8.90 -3.35
CA ALA A 458 -2.71 7.53 -2.89
C ALA A 458 -1.45 7.34 -2.02
N THR A 459 -1.41 6.21 -1.34
CA THR A 459 -0.55 5.96 -0.19
C THR A 459 0.94 6.10 -0.45
N ASP A 460 1.51 5.28 -1.35
CA ASP A 460 2.96 5.20 -1.52
C ASP A 460 3.58 6.57 -1.82
N MET A 461 3.01 7.30 -2.78
CA MET A 461 3.54 8.60 -3.23
C MET A 461 3.43 9.68 -2.17
N ASN A 462 2.26 9.86 -1.54
CA ASN A 462 2.02 11.02 -0.69
C ASN A 462 2.70 10.93 0.67
N HIS A 463 2.93 9.70 1.19
CA HIS A 463 3.82 9.51 2.34
C HIS A 463 5.25 9.95 2.02
N THR A 464 5.78 9.55 0.87
CA THR A 464 7.10 10.00 0.42
C THR A 464 7.09 11.52 0.16
N ASN A 465 6.03 12.09 -0.41
CA ASN A 465 5.94 13.54 -0.67
C ASN A 465 5.99 14.35 0.64
N ALA A 466 5.33 13.89 1.71
CA ALA A 466 5.41 14.52 3.04
C ALA A 466 6.83 14.49 3.64
N LEU A 467 7.58 13.42 3.35
CA LEU A 467 8.92 13.18 3.86
C LEU A 467 10.02 13.88 3.05
N ALA A 468 9.83 14.04 1.73
CA ALA A 468 10.84 14.57 0.81
C ALA A 468 10.51 15.97 0.27
N GLY A 469 9.26 16.44 0.41
CA GLY A 469 8.82 17.73 -0.11
C GLY A 469 8.76 17.78 -1.63
N THR A 470 8.53 16.64 -2.28
CA THR A 470 8.57 16.48 -3.74
C THR A 470 7.16 16.32 -4.32
N TYR A 471 7.00 16.54 -5.61
CA TYR A 471 5.86 16.06 -6.39
C TYR A 471 5.98 14.57 -6.73
N THR A 472 4.86 13.94 -7.03
CA THR A 472 4.78 12.55 -7.55
C THR A 472 5.64 12.34 -8.80
N GLY A 473 5.64 13.29 -9.73
CA GLY A 473 6.44 13.28 -10.94
C GLY A 473 7.94 13.38 -10.66
N THR A 474 8.33 14.29 -9.76
CA THR A 474 9.72 14.48 -9.33
C THR A 474 10.26 13.23 -8.65
N GLN A 475 9.50 12.61 -7.75
CA GLN A 475 9.94 11.36 -7.13
C GLN A 475 9.95 10.18 -8.09
N GLY A 476 9.06 10.15 -9.09
CA GLY A 476 8.99 9.04 -10.04
C GLY A 476 8.32 7.80 -9.44
N LEU A 477 7.16 7.93 -8.80
CA LEU A 477 6.29 6.79 -8.48
C LEU A 477 4.84 7.22 -8.63
N TYR A 478 4.03 6.44 -9.35
CA TYR A 478 2.65 6.80 -9.65
C TYR A 478 1.64 5.67 -9.35
N MET A 479 2.05 4.57 -8.72
CA MET A 479 1.17 3.44 -8.42
C MET A 479 1.51 2.81 -7.07
N VAL A 480 0.49 2.38 -6.34
CA VAL A 480 0.60 1.77 -5.00
C VAL A 480 1.08 0.33 -5.08
N GLY A 481 2.02 -0.06 -4.21
CA GLY A 481 2.48 -1.44 -4.03
C GLY A 481 3.36 -1.99 -5.15
N GLY A 482 3.42 -1.34 -6.32
CA GLY A 482 4.27 -1.77 -7.42
C GLY A 482 4.36 -0.78 -8.59
N THR A 483 5.36 -1.00 -9.43
CA THR A 483 5.62 -0.25 -10.65
C THR A 483 5.29 -1.07 -11.89
N TRP A 484 4.68 -0.42 -12.87
CA TRP A 484 4.45 -1.02 -14.18
C TRP A 484 5.71 -0.99 -15.03
N LYS A 485 6.18 -2.17 -15.46
CA LYS A 485 7.39 -2.35 -16.28
C LYS A 485 7.09 -2.69 -17.73
N GLY A 486 5.81 -2.79 -18.09
CA GLY A 486 5.35 -3.10 -19.44
C GLY A 486 4.63 -4.43 -19.54
N VAL A 487 4.60 -4.95 -20.77
CA VAL A 487 4.03 -6.27 -21.08
C VAL A 487 5.04 -7.11 -21.84
N THR A 488 4.97 -8.42 -21.68
CA THR A 488 5.73 -9.35 -22.52
C THR A 488 5.20 -9.35 -23.96
N GLU A 489 5.92 -9.97 -24.89
CA GLU A 489 5.42 -10.20 -26.27
C GLU A 489 4.14 -11.06 -26.34
N HIS A 490 3.79 -11.69 -25.21
CA HIS A 490 2.63 -12.54 -24.97
C HIS A 490 1.51 -11.84 -24.20
N ASP A 491 1.54 -10.50 -24.11
CA ASP A 491 0.54 -9.67 -23.45
C ASP A 491 0.41 -9.97 -21.92
N GLU A 492 1.48 -10.49 -21.30
CA GLU A 492 1.53 -10.66 -19.83
C GLU A 492 2.01 -9.38 -19.18
N VAL A 493 1.26 -8.88 -18.20
CA VAL A 493 1.64 -7.71 -17.40
C VAL A 493 2.92 -8.00 -16.60
N ILE A 494 3.89 -7.08 -16.68
CA ILE A 494 5.12 -7.12 -15.91
C ILE A 494 5.05 -5.99 -14.87
N MET A 495 4.99 -6.38 -13.60
CA MET A 495 5.09 -5.48 -12.45
C MET A 495 6.38 -5.76 -11.68
N GLY A 496 6.92 -4.75 -11.02
CA GLY A 496 7.88 -4.94 -9.93
C GLY A 496 7.41 -4.27 -8.66
N ALA A 497 8.02 -4.61 -7.53
CA ALA A 497 7.80 -3.86 -6.30
C ALA A 497 8.32 -2.42 -6.47
N ASN A 498 7.67 -1.48 -5.78
CA ASN A 498 8.24 -0.16 -5.55
C ASN A 498 9.50 -0.31 -4.68
N SER A 499 10.46 0.59 -4.87
CA SER A 499 11.66 0.71 -4.03
C SER A 499 12.19 2.13 -4.09
N MET A 500 13.00 2.52 -3.11
CA MET A 500 13.62 3.84 -3.11
C MET A 500 14.55 4.03 -4.31
N ASP A 501 15.15 2.95 -4.83
CA ASP A 501 16.02 2.97 -6.01
C ASP A 501 15.29 3.33 -7.32
N LEU A 502 13.95 3.21 -7.34
CA LEU A 502 13.13 3.68 -8.45
C LEU A 502 12.77 5.16 -8.33
N MET A 503 12.99 5.77 -7.16
CA MET A 503 12.66 7.16 -6.90
C MET A 503 13.82 8.07 -7.33
N LEU A 504 13.75 8.55 -8.58
CA LEU A 504 14.81 9.29 -9.26
C LEU A 504 14.28 10.59 -9.85
N TYR A 505 14.94 11.71 -9.54
CA TYR A 505 14.56 13.04 -10.00
C TYR A 505 15.52 13.62 -11.04
N GLY A 506 14.97 14.56 -11.83
CA GLY A 506 15.68 15.21 -12.91
C GLY A 506 15.98 14.28 -14.09
N ALA A 507 16.37 14.85 -15.23
CA ALA A 507 16.66 14.06 -16.43
C ALA A 507 17.86 13.10 -16.26
N ASP A 508 18.79 13.39 -15.36
CA ASP A 508 19.99 12.55 -15.14
C ASP A 508 19.77 11.42 -14.12
N GLY A 509 18.67 11.43 -13.37
CA GLY A 509 18.28 10.35 -12.45
C GLY A 509 19.02 10.37 -11.11
N GLU A 510 18.95 11.48 -10.38
CA GLU A 510 19.53 11.56 -9.04
C GLU A 510 18.55 10.96 -8.00
N PRO A 511 19.03 10.28 -6.93
CA PRO A 511 18.14 9.70 -5.91
C PRO A 511 17.38 10.77 -5.13
N ILE A 512 16.10 10.51 -4.83
CA ILE A 512 15.33 11.32 -3.87
C ILE A 512 15.93 11.23 -2.46
N GLU A 513 16.03 12.36 -1.79
CA GLU A 513 16.42 12.48 -0.38
C GLU A 513 15.19 12.85 0.45
N ARG A 514 14.84 12.01 1.42
CA ARG A 514 13.80 12.32 2.41
C ARG A 514 14.44 13.01 3.61
N ILE A 515 13.60 13.47 4.54
CA ILE A 515 14.04 13.98 5.84
C ILE A 515 14.98 13.03 6.59
N TYR A 516 14.87 11.71 6.37
CA TYR A 516 15.78 10.72 6.94
C TYR A 516 17.21 10.87 6.43
N GLU A 517 17.39 10.94 5.11
CA GLU A 517 18.70 11.15 4.48
C GLU A 517 19.30 12.49 4.92
N VAL A 518 18.49 13.55 4.97
CA VAL A 518 18.92 14.89 5.44
C VAL A 518 19.35 14.85 6.91
N ALA A 519 18.55 14.23 7.79
CA ALA A 519 18.86 14.11 9.21
C ALA A 519 20.17 13.34 9.44
N LYS A 520 20.40 12.24 8.71
CA LYS A 520 21.69 11.53 8.75
C LYS A 520 22.85 12.40 8.26
N GLY A 521 22.66 13.17 7.18
CA GLY A 521 23.66 14.09 6.66
C GLY A 521 24.07 15.16 7.67
N GLU A 522 23.09 15.85 8.24
CA GLU A 522 23.27 16.99 9.14
C GLU A 522 23.82 16.58 10.52
N THR A 523 23.54 15.37 10.97
CA THR A 523 24.01 14.86 12.26
C THR A 523 25.29 14.01 12.17
N GLY A 524 25.86 13.86 10.97
CA GLY A 524 27.02 12.99 10.75
C GLY A 524 26.72 11.51 11.00
N GLY A 525 25.47 11.09 10.73
CA GLY A 525 24.97 9.73 10.85
C GLY A 525 24.45 9.35 12.25
N LYS A 526 24.46 10.30 13.20
CA LYS A 526 24.03 10.03 14.59
C LYS A 526 22.52 9.94 14.76
N SER A 527 21.76 10.67 13.95
CA SER A 527 20.30 10.68 14.07
C SER A 527 19.74 9.28 13.90
N LEU A 528 18.93 8.81 14.83
CA LEU A 528 18.20 7.56 14.73
C LEU A 528 16.85 7.84 14.07
N THR A 529 16.50 7.05 13.06
CA THR A 529 15.33 7.29 12.22
C THR A 529 14.44 6.06 12.16
N GLY A 530 13.12 6.27 12.13
CA GLY A 530 12.18 5.16 12.11
C GLY A 530 10.89 5.42 11.34
N PHE A 531 10.34 4.34 10.81
CA PHE A 531 9.08 4.33 10.07
C PHE A 531 8.19 3.17 10.55
N TRP A 532 6.94 3.48 10.89
CA TRP A 532 5.93 2.52 11.33
C TRP A 532 4.72 2.59 10.41
N SER A 533 4.24 1.44 9.95
CA SER A 533 2.98 1.35 9.20
C SER A 533 2.37 -0.04 9.33
N ASN A 534 1.05 -0.12 9.45
CA ASN A 534 0.33 -1.39 9.33
C ASN A 534 0.19 -1.84 7.86
N LYS A 535 0.55 -1.00 6.89
CA LYS A 535 0.73 -1.35 5.47
C LYS A 535 2.16 -1.87 5.26
N ASN A 536 2.31 -3.20 5.29
CA ASN A 536 3.63 -3.84 5.26
C ASN A 536 4.52 -3.43 4.07
N TRP A 537 3.94 -3.27 2.86
CA TRP A 537 4.70 -2.88 1.68
C TRP A 537 5.24 -1.45 1.80
N LEU A 538 4.45 -0.51 2.32
CA LEU A 538 4.86 0.86 2.56
C LEU A 538 6.01 0.90 3.57
N ALA A 539 5.88 0.19 4.69
CA ALA A 539 6.96 0.09 5.68
C ALA A 539 8.25 -0.53 5.09
N ASN A 540 8.12 -1.45 4.12
CA ASN A 540 9.27 -2.01 3.43
C ASN A 540 9.94 -1.00 2.50
N ILE A 541 9.17 -0.26 1.70
CA ILE A 541 9.68 0.77 0.78
C ILE A 541 10.34 1.89 1.59
N GLU A 542 9.61 2.47 2.54
CA GLU A 542 10.10 3.59 3.35
C GLU A 542 11.20 3.16 4.33
N GLY A 543 11.24 1.88 4.69
CA GLY A 543 12.29 1.28 5.51
C GLY A 543 13.64 1.08 4.82
N GLU A 544 13.76 1.38 3.52
CA GLU A 544 15.02 1.31 2.78
C GLU A 544 15.96 2.50 3.12
N ARG A 545 17.22 2.37 2.66
CA ARG A 545 18.29 3.37 2.79
C ARG A 545 18.65 3.71 4.23
N THR A 546 18.28 4.90 4.69
CA THR A 546 18.78 5.48 5.95
C THR A 546 17.92 5.22 7.18
N VAL A 547 16.78 4.53 7.01
CA VAL A 547 15.87 4.21 8.12
C VAL A 547 16.44 3.08 8.99
N ASP A 548 16.57 3.31 10.29
CA ASP A 548 17.18 2.36 11.24
C ASP A 548 16.16 1.43 11.89
N ILE A 549 14.92 1.89 12.01
CA ILE A 549 13.83 1.16 12.66
C ILE A 549 12.63 1.08 11.71
N VAL A 550 12.19 -0.14 11.45
CA VAL A 550 10.98 -0.39 10.66
C VAL A 550 9.99 -1.17 11.51
N GLY A 551 8.86 -0.56 11.82
CA GLY A 551 7.76 -1.18 12.53
C GLY A 551 6.60 -1.52 11.60
N GLN A 552 6.15 -2.76 11.62
CA GLN A 552 4.99 -3.23 10.87
C GLN A 552 4.48 -4.55 11.47
N SER A 553 3.43 -5.10 10.90
CA SER A 553 2.84 -6.38 11.31
C SER A 553 3.85 -7.55 11.36
N GLU A 554 4.90 -7.50 10.55
CA GLU A 554 5.93 -8.55 10.47
C GLU A 554 7.26 -8.20 11.14
N ARG A 555 7.43 -6.94 11.57
CA ARG A 555 8.68 -6.43 12.17
C ARG A 555 8.33 -5.52 13.34
N PHE A 556 8.60 -5.96 14.55
CA PHE A 556 8.29 -5.23 15.77
C PHE A 556 9.43 -5.39 16.79
N PRO A 557 9.52 -4.50 17.81
CA PRO A 557 10.59 -4.55 18.80
C PRO A 557 10.72 -5.92 19.46
N LEU A 558 11.94 -6.32 19.78
CA LEU A 558 12.19 -7.59 20.47
C LEU A 558 11.47 -7.60 21.83
N PHE A 559 10.84 -8.72 22.18
CA PHE A 559 9.99 -8.87 23.37
C PHE A 559 8.70 -8.03 23.38
N PHE A 560 8.37 -7.35 22.30
CA PHE A 560 7.03 -6.83 22.12
C PHE A 560 6.07 -7.99 21.80
N PRO A 561 4.81 -7.96 22.26
CA PRO A 561 3.85 -8.99 21.92
C PRO A 561 3.68 -9.15 20.39
N PRO A 562 3.31 -10.33 19.91
CA PRO A 562 2.92 -10.51 18.52
C PRO A 562 1.74 -9.60 18.13
N PRO A 563 1.60 -9.23 16.84
CA PRO A 563 0.50 -8.41 16.35
C PRO A 563 -0.85 -9.05 16.62
N TYR A 564 -1.84 -8.20 16.89
CA TYR A 564 -3.23 -8.59 17.06
C TYR A 564 -4.16 -7.65 16.27
N LYS A 565 -5.40 -8.09 16.11
CA LYS A 565 -6.54 -7.36 15.54
C LYS A 565 -7.73 -7.55 16.49
N TYR A 566 -8.64 -6.59 16.57
CA TYR A 566 -9.91 -6.81 17.28
C TYR A 566 -10.75 -7.88 16.55
N SER A 567 -11.64 -8.56 17.29
CA SER A 567 -12.45 -9.64 16.69
C SER A 567 -13.44 -9.14 15.63
N ALA A 568 -13.74 -7.84 15.63
CA ALA A 568 -14.48 -7.13 14.61
C ALA A 568 -13.58 -6.00 14.09
N ALA A 569 -13.33 -5.94 12.78
CA ALA A 569 -12.54 -4.88 12.18
C ALA A 569 -13.36 -3.58 12.22
N GLY A 570 -12.73 -2.47 12.62
CA GLY A 570 -13.41 -1.20 12.82
C GLY A 570 -14.27 -1.12 14.08
N ASP A 571 -14.04 -1.99 15.06
CA ASP A 571 -14.78 -2.04 16.34
C ASP A 571 -13.79 -2.17 17.52
N PRO A 572 -13.11 -1.06 17.87
CA PRO A 572 -12.06 -1.03 18.89
C PRO A 572 -12.63 -1.09 20.31
N LEU A 573 -11.79 -1.41 21.30
CA LEU A 573 -12.23 -1.49 22.70
C LEU A 573 -12.70 -0.16 23.30
N THR A 574 -12.37 0.97 22.65
CA THR A 574 -12.86 2.29 23.03
C THR A 574 -14.27 2.58 22.53
N ASP A 575 -14.84 1.73 21.68
CA ASP A 575 -16.23 1.83 21.24
C ASP A 575 -17.20 1.76 22.44
N GLU A 576 -18.35 2.43 22.32
CA GLU A 576 -19.46 2.37 23.27
C GLU A 576 -20.20 1.01 23.19
N ASN A 577 -20.07 0.26 22.10
CA ASN A 577 -20.68 -1.06 21.88
C ASN A 577 -19.72 -2.14 21.34
N PRO A 578 -18.60 -2.42 22.04
CA PRO A 578 -17.57 -3.29 21.53
C PRO A 578 -18.12 -4.69 21.28
N SER A 579 -17.74 -5.29 20.16
CA SER A 579 -18.20 -6.59 19.66
C SER A 579 -19.60 -6.59 19.02
N ASP A 580 -19.97 -5.59 18.21
CA ASP A 580 -21.16 -5.70 17.37
C ASP A 580 -20.92 -6.81 16.32
N PRO A 581 -21.61 -7.96 16.41
CA PRO A 581 -21.46 -9.04 15.44
C PRO A 581 -21.95 -8.64 14.03
N LEU A 582 -22.52 -7.45 13.87
CA LEU A 582 -22.95 -6.85 12.60
C LEU A 582 -21.93 -5.90 11.97
N SER A 583 -20.72 -5.72 12.53
CA SER A 583 -19.57 -5.13 11.81
C SER A 583 -19.58 -5.64 10.38
N GLY A 584 -19.77 -4.69 9.46
CA GLY A 584 -20.56 -4.89 8.25
C GLY A 584 -20.15 -6.08 7.38
N PRO A 585 -21.09 -6.65 6.63
CA PRO A 585 -20.73 -7.56 5.56
C PRO A 585 -19.95 -6.85 4.44
N PHE A 586 -18.64 -7.11 4.32
CA PHE A 586 -17.83 -6.98 3.10
C PHE A 586 -18.68 -7.26 1.87
N SER A 587 -18.84 -6.22 1.06
CA SER A 587 -19.51 -6.29 -0.22
C SER A 587 -18.59 -5.63 -1.24
N ALA A 588 -17.52 -6.32 -1.62
CA ALA A 588 -16.80 -5.96 -2.83
C ALA A 588 -17.78 -6.01 -4.01
N GLY A 589 -17.82 -4.92 -4.78
CA GLY A 589 -18.63 -4.78 -5.98
C GLY A 589 -18.09 -5.64 -7.11
N PHE A 590 -18.28 -6.96 -7.01
CA PHE A 590 -17.92 -7.86 -8.11
C PHE A 590 -18.95 -7.76 -9.23
N TYR A 591 -18.58 -7.09 -10.31
CA TYR A 591 -19.41 -6.95 -11.51
C TYR A 591 -18.98 -8.03 -12.50
N CYS A 592 -19.81 -9.06 -12.71
CA CYS A 592 -19.54 -10.06 -13.74
C CYS A 592 -20.81 -10.76 -14.25
N ASP A 593 -20.82 -11.06 -15.55
CA ASP A 593 -21.84 -11.89 -16.21
C ASP A 593 -21.60 -13.41 -15.99
N THR A 594 -20.54 -13.80 -15.27
CA THR A 594 -20.15 -15.20 -15.09
C THR A 594 -21.01 -15.89 -14.03
N THR A 595 -21.40 -17.14 -14.29
CA THR A 595 -22.19 -17.92 -13.33
C THR A 595 -21.43 -18.14 -12.02
N ARG A 596 -22.15 -18.01 -10.89
CA ARG A 596 -21.66 -18.17 -9.51
C ARG A 596 -20.80 -19.42 -9.27
N GLU A 597 -21.06 -20.50 -9.99
CA GLU A 597 -20.34 -21.79 -9.91
C GLU A 597 -18.88 -21.71 -10.38
N ILE A 598 -18.48 -20.64 -11.07
CA ILE A 598 -17.11 -20.40 -11.54
C ILE A 598 -16.41 -19.38 -10.62
N LEU A 599 -17.11 -18.30 -10.26
CA LEU A 599 -16.60 -17.22 -9.40
C LEU A 599 -16.29 -17.71 -7.98
N ILE A 600 -17.19 -18.52 -7.40
CA ILE A 600 -17.05 -19.03 -6.04
C ILE A 600 -15.77 -19.87 -5.90
N PRO A 601 -15.55 -20.89 -6.75
CA PRO A 601 -14.25 -21.54 -6.84
C PRO A 601 -13.08 -20.57 -7.05
N ALA A 602 -13.06 -19.79 -8.13
CA ALA A 602 -11.87 -19.01 -8.50
C ALA A 602 -11.39 -18.05 -7.39
N MET A 603 -12.31 -17.38 -6.70
CA MET A 603 -11.96 -16.50 -5.57
C MET A 603 -11.76 -17.25 -4.26
N LEU A 604 -12.52 -18.31 -4.00
CA LEU A 604 -12.51 -19.01 -2.71
C LEU A 604 -11.58 -20.22 -2.69
N GLY A 605 -10.68 -20.36 -3.66
CA GLY A 605 -9.55 -21.30 -3.61
C GLY A 605 -8.58 -21.05 -2.48
N GLN A 606 -8.54 -19.81 -2.03
CA GLN A 606 -7.86 -19.38 -0.82
C GLN A 606 -8.74 -19.55 0.44
N PHE A 607 -10.03 -19.88 0.29
CA PHE A 607 -11.05 -19.71 1.32
C PHE A 607 -11.98 -20.94 1.39
N ASN A 608 -11.64 -21.94 2.21
CA ASN A 608 -12.47 -23.14 2.40
C ASN A 608 -13.92 -22.77 2.79
N LEU A 609 -14.92 -23.24 2.04
CA LEU A 609 -16.33 -22.86 2.29
C LEU A 609 -17.23 -24.03 2.72
N ILE A 610 -17.80 -23.89 3.92
CA ILE A 610 -18.85 -24.76 4.50
C ILE A 610 -20.28 -24.21 4.29
N LEU A 611 -20.49 -23.01 3.73
CA LEU A 611 -21.81 -22.37 3.72
C LEU A 611 -22.21 -21.89 2.31
N GLY A 612 -22.89 -22.77 1.56
CA GLY A 612 -23.47 -22.46 0.25
C GLY A 612 -24.62 -21.45 0.30
N LEU A 613 -24.31 -20.17 0.52
CA LEU A 613 -25.25 -19.05 0.45
C LEU A 613 -24.81 -18.06 -0.62
N GLY A 614 -25.75 -17.72 -1.50
CA GLY A 614 -25.52 -16.84 -2.65
C GLY A 614 -25.64 -15.37 -2.27
N LEU A 615 -24.52 -14.76 -1.86
CA LEU A 615 -24.15 -13.34 -1.92
C LEU A 615 -22.74 -13.23 -1.30
N TYR A 616 -21.81 -12.52 -1.96
CA TYR A 616 -20.47 -12.24 -1.42
C TYR A 616 -20.58 -11.15 -0.34
N VAL A 617 -21.12 -11.58 0.80
CA VAL A 617 -21.20 -10.89 2.06
C VAL A 617 -20.25 -11.68 2.96
N MET A 618 -18.95 -11.36 2.92
CA MET A 618 -18.03 -11.81 3.97
C MET A 618 -18.07 -10.75 5.08
N PRO A 619 -17.83 -10.99 6.36
CA PRO A 619 -17.60 -9.89 7.30
C PRO A 619 -16.25 -9.21 6.98
N VAL A 620 -16.14 -7.87 7.07
CA VAL A 620 -14.82 -7.19 6.94
C VAL A 620 -13.82 -7.76 7.95
N SER A 621 -14.33 -8.11 9.14
CA SER A 621 -13.59 -8.82 10.19
C SER A 621 -12.99 -10.16 9.74
N MET A 622 -13.56 -10.85 8.75
CA MET A 622 -13.00 -12.11 8.24
C MET A 622 -11.79 -11.93 7.33
N ILE A 623 -11.62 -10.76 6.70
CA ILE A 623 -10.50 -10.47 5.80
C ILE A 623 -9.42 -9.70 6.56
N VAL A 624 -9.78 -8.55 7.15
CA VAL A 624 -8.84 -7.65 7.84
C VAL A 624 -8.64 -8.10 9.29
N GLY A 625 -9.72 -8.37 10.02
CA GLY A 625 -9.65 -8.75 11.43
C GLY A 625 -8.93 -10.08 11.70
N ASN A 626 -8.86 -10.98 10.71
CA ASN A 626 -8.21 -12.29 10.84
C ASN A 626 -6.79 -12.36 10.25
N THR A 627 -6.26 -11.24 9.72
CA THR A 627 -4.92 -11.18 9.12
C THR A 627 -4.01 -10.15 9.79
N PRO A 628 -3.82 -10.21 11.12
CA PRO A 628 -2.99 -9.24 11.85
C PRO A 628 -1.52 -9.21 11.41
N GLY A 629 -1.04 -10.21 10.66
CA GLY A 629 0.30 -10.20 10.05
C GLY A 629 0.40 -9.44 8.73
N ASN A 630 -0.72 -9.19 8.04
CA ASN A 630 -0.74 -8.36 6.83
C ASN A 630 -1.11 -6.91 7.18
N HIS A 631 -2.10 -6.75 8.07
CA HIS A 631 -2.58 -5.47 8.58
C HIS A 631 -2.85 -5.66 10.08
N CYS A 632 -1.96 -5.19 10.95
CA CYS A 632 -2.20 -5.18 12.39
C CYS A 632 -3.16 -4.05 12.79
N GLU A 633 -3.70 -4.11 14.01
CA GLU A 633 -4.51 -3.01 14.56
C GLU A 633 -3.69 -1.74 14.73
N ASP A 634 -4.28 -0.57 14.48
CA ASP A 634 -3.63 0.72 14.75
C ASP A 634 -3.19 0.83 16.23
N ARG A 635 -3.98 0.31 17.18
CA ARG A 635 -3.59 0.21 18.60
C ARG A 635 -2.25 -0.50 18.77
N TYR A 636 -2.11 -1.66 18.14
CA TYR A 636 -0.90 -2.46 18.22
C TYR A 636 0.29 -1.71 17.62
N LEU A 637 0.09 -1.09 16.45
CA LEU A 637 1.13 -0.35 15.76
C LEU A 637 1.60 0.86 16.56
N VAL A 638 0.66 1.66 17.09
CA VAL A 638 0.97 2.84 17.90
C VAL A 638 1.61 2.45 19.23
N ASP A 639 1.17 1.38 19.89
CA ASP A 639 1.83 0.85 21.10
C ASP A 639 3.27 0.41 20.79
N SER A 640 3.51 -0.23 19.64
CA SER A 640 4.85 -0.62 19.15
C SER A 640 5.73 0.58 18.87
N PHE A 641 5.17 1.62 18.25
CA PHE A 641 5.86 2.88 18.00
C PHE A 641 6.23 3.62 19.29
N MET A 642 5.27 3.80 20.19
CA MET A 642 5.52 4.36 21.53
C MET A 642 6.54 3.54 22.30
N ARG A 643 6.52 2.22 22.15
CA ARG A 643 7.53 1.34 22.72
C ARG A 643 8.92 1.65 22.19
N SER A 644 9.09 1.81 20.88
CA SER A 644 10.37 2.21 20.29
C SER A 644 10.81 3.63 20.69
N ILE A 645 9.88 4.57 20.89
CA ILE A 645 10.20 5.89 21.46
C ILE A 645 10.85 5.76 22.85
N VAL A 646 10.31 4.91 23.72
CA VAL A 646 10.84 4.74 25.07
C VAL A 646 12.09 3.87 25.09
N GLU A 647 12.14 2.85 24.23
CA GLU A 647 13.20 1.86 24.22
C GLU A 647 14.42 2.33 23.45
N GLU A 648 14.27 2.99 22.31
CA GLU A 648 15.34 3.31 21.34
C GLU A 648 15.54 4.81 21.10
N ASP A 649 14.58 5.65 21.49
CA ASP A 649 14.67 7.12 21.39
C ASP A 649 15.01 7.69 19.98
N PRO A 650 14.28 7.29 18.91
CA PRO A 650 14.47 7.85 17.57
C PRO A 650 14.24 9.36 17.47
N ASP A 651 15.07 10.03 16.67
CA ASP A 651 15.05 11.47 16.41
C ASP A 651 14.00 11.86 15.36
N VAL A 652 13.89 11.11 14.27
CA VAL A 652 12.93 11.37 13.19
C VAL A 652 12.06 10.14 12.99
N CYS A 653 10.78 10.29 13.27
CA CYS A 653 9.82 9.19 13.27
C CYS A 653 8.62 9.49 12.39
N TYR A 654 8.14 8.45 11.71
CA TYR A 654 6.87 8.49 11.01
C TYR A 654 6.03 7.29 11.41
N ILE A 655 4.78 7.52 11.79
CA ILE A 655 3.79 6.44 11.94
C ILE A 655 2.61 6.68 11.01
N ASN A 656 2.19 5.63 10.31
CA ASN A 656 0.95 5.56 9.55
C ASN A 656 -0.07 4.64 10.23
N ALA A 657 -1.11 5.22 10.81
CA ALA A 657 -2.27 4.50 11.33
C ALA A 657 -3.29 4.34 10.19
N ALA A 658 -3.38 3.15 9.60
CA ALA A 658 -4.11 2.94 8.33
C ALA A 658 -5.37 2.11 8.43
N ASP A 659 -5.90 1.85 9.63
CA ASP A 659 -7.15 1.10 9.73
C ASP A 659 -8.34 1.85 9.14
N LEU A 660 -8.30 3.19 9.10
CA LEU A 660 -9.34 4.01 8.47
C LEU A 660 -9.42 3.74 6.96
N ASP A 661 -8.28 3.76 6.26
CA ASP A 661 -8.20 3.40 4.85
C ASP A 661 -8.58 1.93 4.57
N ASN A 662 -7.94 1.00 5.30
CA ASN A 662 -8.17 -0.43 5.13
C ASN A 662 -9.66 -0.77 5.33
N THR A 663 -10.33 -0.12 6.28
CA THR A 663 -11.76 -0.34 6.55
C THR A 663 -12.63 0.39 5.55
N GLY A 664 -12.31 1.66 5.26
CA GLY A 664 -13.05 2.52 4.34
C GLY A 664 -13.14 1.95 2.93
N HIS A 665 -12.09 1.27 2.44
CA HIS A 665 -12.17 0.56 1.16
C HIS A 665 -13.30 -0.48 1.10
N PHE A 666 -13.71 -1.07 2.23
CA PHE A 666 -14.74 -2.10 2.28
C PHE A 666 -16.08 -1.64 2.84
N THR A 667 -16.11 -0.56 3.62
CA THR A 667 -17.33 -0.02 4.24
C THR A 667 -17.76 1.34 3.66
N GLY A 668 -16.89 2.04 2.95
CA GLY A 668 -17.09 3.44 2.58
C GLY A 668 -16.52 4.42 3.61
N SER A 669 -16.46 5.70 3.25
CA SER A 669 -16.11 6.82 4.12
C SER A 669 -17.34 7.37 4.86
N SER A 670 -17.16 7.97 6.03
CA SER A 670 -18.27 8.38 6.93
C SER A 670 -18.41 9.88 7.12
N TRP A 671 -17.55 10.67 6.49
CA TRP A 671 -17.44 12.11 6.75
C TRP A 671 -18.54 12.96 6.09
N THR A 672 -19.16 12.47 5.00
CA THR A 672 -20.17 13.18 4.19
C THR A 672 -21.57 13.18 4.82
N ASP A 673 -21.94 14.19 5.61
CA ASP A 673 -23.21 14.15 6.36
C ASP A 673 -24.49 14.07 5.50
N ASP A 674 -24.49 14.67 4.31
CA ASP A 674 -25.66 14.73 3.44
C ASP A 674 -25.88 13.46 2.59
N GLU A 675 -24.90 12.57 2.55
CA GLU A 675 -24.99 11.28 1.83
C GLU A 675 -25.82 10.24 2.62
N TRP A 676 -25.83 10.34 3.95
CA TRP A 676 -26.35 9.30 4.82
C TRP A 676 -27.80 9.57 5.28
N ASP A 677 -28.69 8.60 5.06
CA ASP A 677 -30.00 8.58 5.73
C ASP A 677 -29.85 7.94 7.12
N THR A 678 -29.64 8.81 8.13
CA THR A 678 -29.27 8.43 9.50
C THR A 678 -30.34 7.66 10.30
N LYS A 679 -31.52 7.41 9.72
CA LYS A 679 -32.71 6.80 10.36
C LYS A 679 -33.12 7.38 11.73
N SER A 680 -32.47 8.45 12.19
CA SER A 680 -32.59 9.07 13.51
C SER A 680 -32.33 8.10 14.68
N THR A 681 -31.48 7.11 14.50
CA THR A 681 -30.99 6.22 15.57
C THR A 681 -29.78 6.85 16.28
N PRO A 682 -29.49 6.48 17.54
CA PRO A 682 -28.31 6.99 18.24
C PRO A 682 -26.97 6.44 17.72
N SER A 683 -26.99 5.28 17.08
CA SER A 683 -25.83 4.60 16.49
C SER A 683 -25.87 4.73 14.97
N ALA A 684 -24.73 4.88 14.29
CA ALA A 684 -24.69 5.00 12.83
C ALA A 684 -24.78 3.63 12.10
N VAL A 685 -24.97 2.53 12.85
CA VAL A 685 -25.02 1.14 12.35
C VAL A 685 -26.10 0.90 11.29
N ASP A 686 -27.23 1.60 11.34
CA ASP A 686 -28.34 1.45 10.37
C ASP A 686 -28.46 2.60 9.36
N ASP A 687 -27.44 3.46 9.30
CA ASP A 687 -27.31 4.48 8.26
C ASP A 687 -27.20 3.83 6.89
N VAL A 688 -27.81 4.47 5.88
CA VAL A 688 -27.78 4.00 4.50
C VAL A 688 -27.30 5.14 3.60
N SER A 689 -26.22 4.89 2.85
CA SER A 689 -25.71 5.82 1.84
C SER A 689 -26.66 5.91 0.65
N ALA A 690 -26.75 7.13 0.07
CA ALA A 690 -27.43 7.37 -1.20
C ALA A 690 -26.74 6.69 -2.39
N PHE A 691 -25.42 6.49 -2.32
CA PHE A 691 -24.61 5.92 -3.40
C PHE A 691 -24.64 4.39 -3.41
N SER A 692 -24.68 3.76 -2.24
CA SER A 692 -24.66 2.30 -2.16
C SER A 692 -25.37 1.78 -0.90
N PRO A 693 -26.23 0.74 -1.03
CA PRO A 693 -26.85 0.09 0.13
C PRO A 693 -25.86 -0.75 0.94
N TRP A 694 -24.62 -0.89 0.47
CA TRP A 694 -23.58 -1.73 1.07
C TRP A 694 -22.68 -0.97 2.03
N MET A 695 -22.64 0.35 1.95
CA MET A 695 -21.79 1.16 2.81
C MET A 695 -22.30 1.17 4.24
N ARG A 696 -21.37 1.35 5.18
CA ARG A 696 -21.62 1.45 6.62
C ARG A 696 -20.82 2.59 7.20
N ARG A 697 -21.47 3.39 8.04
CA ARG A 697 -20.91 4.63 8.55
C ARG A 697 -20.16 4.43 9.87
N ASP A 698 -20.57 3.48 10.69
CA ASP A 698 -20.12 3.37 12.09
C ASP A 698 -18.63 3.00 12.19
N GLU A 699 -18.17 2.04 11.38
CA GLU A 699 -16.82 1.46 11.50
C GLU A 699 -15.70 2.51 11.32
N CYS A 700 -15.83 3.41 10.34
CA CYS A 700 -14.85 4.50 10.15
C CYS A 700 -14.92 5.55 11.27
N LEU A 701 -16.10 5.80 11.85
CA LEU A 701 -16.25 6.72 12.98
C LEU A 701 -15.60 6.14 14.25
N ASP A 702 -15.71 4.84 14.48
CA ASP A 702 -15.09 4.14 15.60
C ASP A 702 -13.56 4.15 15.51
N ILE A 703 -13.03 3.91 14.31
CA ILE A 703 -11.59 4.04 14.06
C ILE A 703 -11.10 5.46 14.33
N CYS A 704 -11.86 6.48 13.90
CA CYS A 704 -11.53 7.88 14.20
C CYS A 704 -11.49 8.15 15.73
N ARG A 705 -12.38 7.54 16.51
CA ARG A 705 -12.38 7.67 17.98
C ARG A 705 -11.16 6.98 18.60
N GLU A 706 -10.82 5.77 18.17
CA GLU A 706 -9.65 5.05 18.67
C GLU A 706 -8.37 5.80 18.34
N VAL A 707 -8.15 6.20 17.09
CA VAL A 707 -6.92 6.88 16.68
C VAL A 707 -6.76 8.24 17.39
N ASP A 708 -7.85 8.94 17.71
CA ASP A 708 -7.82 10.15 18.54
C ASP A 708 -7.33 9.87 19.97
N VAL A 709 -7.74 8.75 20.58
CA VAL A 709 -7.24 8.28 21.88
C VAL A 709 -5.76 7.89 21.81
N LEU A 710 -5.36 7.16 20.76
CA LEU A 710 -3.96 6.77 20.54
C LEU A 710 -3.06 7.99 20.37
N PHE A 711 -3.52 8.99 19.62
CA PHE A 711 -2.81 10.25 19.48
C PHE A 711 -2.67 10.97 20.83
N ALA A 712 -3.72 10.97 21.67
CA ALA A 712 -3.64 11.55 23.01
C ALA A 712 -2.60 10.85 23.91
N GLU A 713 -2.56 9.51 23.88
CA GLU A 713 -1.57 8.71 24.60
C GLU A 713 -0.14 9.03 24.12
N PHE A 714 0.06 9.14 22.79
CA PHE A 714 1.33 9.56 22.19
C PHE A 714 1.76 10.96 22.66
N ILE A 715 0.88 11.96 22.61
CA ILE A 715 1.19 13.32 23.07
C ILE A 715 1.49 13.34 24.58
N GLN A 716 0.78 12.54 25.38
CA GLN A 716 1.04 12.42 26.80
C GLN A 716 2.43 11.81 27.07
N LEU A 717 2.82 10.79 26.31
CA LEU A 717 4.17 10.21 26.37
C LEU A 717 5.25 11.28 26.12
N LEU A 718 5.11 12.07 25.06
CA LEU A 718 6.08 13.14 24.75
C LEU A 718 6.15 14.20 25.87
N LYS A 719 5.02 14.52 26.50
CA LYS A 719 4.94 15.46 27.63
C LYS A 719 5.59 14.89 28.89
N ASP A 720 5.36 13.62 29.19
CA ASP A 720 5.96 12.95 30.35
C ASP A 720 7.48 12.83 30.22
N ARG A 721 7.98 12.72 28.99
CA ARG A 721 9.41 12.76 28.68
C ARG A 721 10.01 14.17 28.64
N GLY A 722 9.18 15.21 28.65
CA GLY A 722 9.62 16.61 28.51
C GLY A 722 10.11 16.99 27.11
N VAL A 723 9.91 16.13 26.10
CA VAL A 723 10.35 16.33 24.70
C VAL A 723 9.33 17.13 23.89
N TYR A 724 8.05 17.08 24.28
CA TYR A 724 6.94 17.68 23.54
C TYR A 724 7.16 19.16 23.16
N ASP A 725 7.63 19.99 24.10
CA ASP A 725 7.77 21.42 23.84
C ASP A 725 8.84 21.70 22.77
N ASN A 726 9.90 20.89 22.71
CA ASN A 726 11.01 21.10 21.78
C ASN A 726 10.89 20.31 20.47
N SER A 727 9.91 19.41 20.33
CA SER A 727 9.74 18.64 19.10
C SER A 727 8.96 19.38 18.02
N VAL A 728 9.12 18.92 16.78
CA VAL A 728 8.14 19.11 15.71
C VAL A 728 7.14 17.95 15.76
N VAL A 729 5.85 18.25 15.68
CA VAL A 729 4.80 17.23 15.54
C VAL A 729 3.91 17.60 14.35
N VAL A 730 3.77 16.68 13.40
CA VAL A 730 2.93 16.83 12.21
C VAL A 730 1.82 15.79 12.29
N VAL A 731 0.56 16.24 12.23
CA VAL A 731 -0.59 15.37 11.98
C VAL A 731 -1.05 15.60 10.56
N LEU A 732 -1.16 14.53 9.78
CA LEU A 732 -1.56 14.58 8.38
C LEU A 732 -2.40 13.36 7.95
N SER A 733 -2.87 13.39 6.71
CA SER A 733 -3.24 12.20 5.93
C SER A 733 -2.46 12.18 4.62
N ASP A 734 -2.31 11.01 4.01
CA ASP A 734 -1.77 10.82 2.67
C ASP A 734 -2.80 11.04 1.55
N HIS A 735 -4.09 11.00 1.88
CA HIS A 735 -5.22 11.37 1.02
C HIS A 735 -6.54 11.40 1.81
N GLY A 736 -7.62 11.86 1.19
CA GLY A 736 -8.99 11.59 1.64
C GLY A 736 -9.53 10.27 1.07
N MET A 737 -10.82 10.03 1.23
CA MET A 737 -11.53 8.93 0.54
C MET A 737 -12.99 9.29 0.32
N GLU A 738 -13.50 8.86 -0.83
CA GLU A 738 -14.85 9.09 -1.29
C GLU A 738 -15.65 7.80 -1.34
N ASN A 739 -16.96 7.94 -1.10
CA ASN A 739 -17.91 6.86 -1.29
C ASN A 739 -18.23 6.70 -2.77
N MET A 740 -18.14 5.49 -3.30
CA MET A 740 -18.32 5.18 -4.71
C MET A 740 -19.74 4.73 -5.05
N LYS A 741 -20.26 5.26 -6.16
CA LYS A 741 -21.57 4.92 -6.73
C LYS A 741 -21.67 3.45 -7.15
N ASP A 742 -22.77 2.79 -6.77
CA ASP A 742 -23.03 1.37 -7.07
C ASP A 742 -24.20 1.16 -8.04
N GLU A 743 -24.09 0.12 -8.86
CA GLU A 743 -25.12 -0.24 -9.85
C GLU A 743 -26.49 -0.52 -9.23
N LYS A 744 -26.55 -1.02 -7.98
CA LYS A 744 -27.82 -1.37 -7.34
C LYS A 744 -28.59 -0.14 -6.88
N SER A 745 -27.93 1.01 -6.78
CA SER A 745 -28.56 2.32 -6.58
C SER A 745 -28.94 2.98 -7.90
N GLY A 746 -28.66 2.34 -9.04
CA GLY A 746 -29.03 2.81 -10.37
C GLY A 746 -27.93 3.57 -11.10
N TYR A 747 -26.71 3.58 -10.57
CA TYR A 747 -25.54 4.18 -11.20
C TYR A 747 -24.88 3.23 -12.22
N GLU A 748 -24.03 3.78 -13.07
CA GLU A 748 -23.22 3.00 -14.01
C GLU A 748 -21.82 2.76 -13.41
N VAL A 749 -21.27 1.56 -13.62
CA VAL A 749 -19.86 1.26 -13.36
C VAL A 749 -19.07 1.59 -14.63
N LEU A 750 -18.02 2.39 -14.50
CA LEU A 750 -17.22 2.82 -15.64
C LEU A 750 -16.23 1.71 -16.03
N ASP A 751 -16.49 1.04 -17.15
CA ASP A 751 -15.58 0.08 -17.76
C ASP A 751 -14.86 0.73 -18.94
N LEU A 752 -13.64 1.21 -18.71
CA LEU A 752 -12.83 1.88 -19.73
C LEU A 752 -12.59 0.96 -20.94
N ARG A 753 -12.37 -0.34 -20.69
CA ARG A 753 -12.13 -1.31 -21.76
C ARG A 753 -13.37 -1.45 -22.63
N ASP A 754 -14.56 -1.55 -22.06
CA ASP A 754 -15.80 -1.64 -22.85
C ASP A 754 -16.15 -0.32 -23.55
N ILE A 755 -15.93 0.84 -22.91
CA ILE A 755 -16.10 2.16 -23.52
C ILE A 755 -15.25 2.29 -24.78
N LEU A 756 -13.95 2.00 -24.69
CA LEU A 756 -13.01 2.05 -25.81
C LEU A 756 -13.31 0.96 -26.86
N ARG A 757 -13.64 -0.25 -26.42
CA ARG A 757 -14.01 -1.37 -27.29
C ARG A 757 -15.20 -1.03 -28.16
N ARG A 758 -16.25 -0.37 -27.63
CA ARG A 758 -17.42 0.08 -28.42
C ARG A 758 -17.05 1.04 -29.56
N GLN A 759 -15.90 1.71 -29.46
CA GLN A 759 -15.35 2.60 -30.50
C GLN A 759 -14.30 1.92 -31.39
N GLY A 760 -14.13 0.60 -31.27
CA GLY A 760 -13.24 -0.20 -32.10
C GLY A 760 -11.77 -0.14 -31.71
N LEU A 761 -11.46 0.17 -30.45
CA LEU A 761 -10.11 0.07 -29.88
C LEU A 761 -10.01 -1.22 -29.03
N VAL A 762 -9.03 -2.06 -29.33
CA VAL A 762 -8.87 -3.39 -28.75
C VAL A 762 -7.69 -3.41 -27.79
N HIS A 763 -7.93 -3.78 -26.53
CA HIS A 763 -6.91 -3.92 -25.51
C HIS A 763 -5.81 -4.94 -25.93
N TYR A 764 -4.54 -4.64 -25.60
CA TYR A 764 -3.31 -5.30 -26.05
C TYR A 764 -2.95 -5.21 -27.55
N GLU A 765 -3.88 -4.80 -28.42
CA GLU A 765 -3.60 -4.55 -29.84
C GLU A 765 -3.39 -3.06 -30.12
N ASP A 766 -4.21 -2.21 -29.49
CA ASP A 766 -4.27 -0.77 -29.71
C ASP A 766 -3.72 0.04 -28.54
N TYR A 767 -3.91 -0.45 -27.31
CA TYR A 767 -3.47 0.19 -26.07
C TYR A 767 -3.34 -0.82 -24.95
N ILE A 768 -2.68 -0.42 -23.87
CA ILE A 768 -2.67 -1.15 -22.59
C ILE A 768 -3.25 -0.22 -21.53
N GLU A 769 -3.96 -0.81 -20.56
CA GLU A 769 -4.57 -0.13 -19.44
C GLU A 769 -4.20 -0.86 -18.15
N GLY A 770 -4.08 -0.11 -17.06
CA GLY A 770 -3.91 -0.60 -15.69
C GLY A 770 -4.50 0.39 -14.69
N GLY A 771 -4.73 -0.05 -13.46
CA GLY A 771 -5.43 0.71 -12.43
C GLY A 771 -6.86 0.19 -12.13
N GLY A 772 -7.70 1.07 -11.61
CA GLY A 772 -9.05 0.79 -11.15
C GLY A 772 -9.57 1.86 -10.19
N THR A 773 -10.81 1.74 -9.76
CA THR A 773 -11.46 2.59 -8.75
C THR A 773 -11.46 4.08 -9.09
N GLU A 774 -10.50 4.86 -8.61
CA GLU A 774 -10.36 6.31 -8.86
C GLU A 774 -9.19 6.69 -9.77
N ILE A 775 -8.40 5.72 -10.26
CA ILE A 775 -7.33 6.05 -11.19
C ILE A 775 -7.04 4.91 -12.16
N ASN A 776 -6.93 5.27 -13.44
CA ASN A 776 -6.44 4.40 -14.49
C ASN A 776 -5.32 5.05 -15.28
N PHE A 777 -4.50 4.21 -15.87
CA PHE A 777 -3.35 4.58 -16.67
C PHE A 777 -3.46 3.94 -18.05
N ILE A 778 -3.11 4.69 -19.10
CA ILE A 778 -3.05 4.15 -20.46
C ILE A 778 -1.66 4.33 -21.05
N TRP A 779 -1.18 3.27 -21.70
CA TRP A 779 0.01 3.27 -22.55
C TRP A 779 -0.40 2.97 -24.01
N CYS A 780 0.04 3.79 -24.96
CA CYS A 780 -0.31 3.66 -26.37
C CYS A 780 0.78 4.23 -27.30
N ASP A 781 1.45 3.34 -28.04
CA ASP A 781 2.52 3.71 -28.98
C ASP A 781 2.02 4.51 -30.21
N ASP A 782 0.73 4.39 -30.57
CA ASP A 782 0.15 5.03 -31.74
C ASP A 782 -0.51 6.36 -31.35
N ALA A 783 0.16 7.46 -31.66
CA ALA A 783 -0.32 8.81 -31.35
C ALA A 783 -1.74 9.12 -31.87
N ALA A 784 -2.17 8.55 -33.00
CA ALA A 784 -3.52 8.78 -33.52
C ALA A 784 -4.58 8.01 -32.73
N LYS A 785 -4.23 6.84 -32.18
CA LYS A 785 -5.12 6.10 -31.29
C LYS A 785 -5.12 6.70 -29.88
N LEU A 786 -3.96 7.14 -29.38
CA LEU A 786 -3.84 7.85 -28.11
C LEU A 786 -4.75 9.08 -28.07
N GLN A 787 -4.68 9.93 -29.10
CA GLN A 787 -5.58 11.09 -29.23
C GLN A 787 -7.06 10.66 -29.31
N ALA A 788 -7.37 9.58 -30.03
CA ALA A 788 -8.75 9.10 -30.10
C ALA A 788 -9.25 8.57 -28.74
N ILE A 789 -8.41 7.87 -27.98
CA ILE A 789 -8.70 7.39 -26.63
C ILE A 789 -9.07 8.56 -25.73
N GLU A 790 -8.23 9.61 -25.71
CA GLU A 790 -8.48 10.85 -24.98
C GLU A 790 -9.84 11.46 -25.34
N GLU A 791 -10.09 11.73 -26.62
CA GLU A 791 -11.35 12.31 -27.10
C GLU A 791 -12.59 11.45 -26.76
N ILE A 792 -12.46 10.11 -26.79
CA ILE A 792 -13.53 9.18 -26.48
C ILE A 792 -13.86 9.20 -24.98
N LEU A 793 -12.83 9.16 -24.13
CA LEU A 793 -13.00 9.08 -22.68
C LEU A 793 -13.51 10.41 -22.11
N GLU A 794 -12.93 11.54 -22.52
CA GLU A 794 -13.44 12.87 -22.14
C GLU A 794 -14.86 13.11 -22.66
N GLY A 795 -15.15 12.62 -23.86
CA GLY A 795 -16.48 12.73 -24.48
C GLY A 795 -17.52 11.78 -23.90
N TYR A 796 -17.15 10.85 -23.01
CA TYR A 796 -18.07 9.87 -22.46
C TYR A 796 -19.09 10.53 -21.54
N THR A 797 -20.36 10.16 -21.70
CA THR A 797 -21.45 10.71 -20.87
C THR A 797 -22.26 9.60 -20.24
N VAL A 798 -22.60 9.78 -18.98
CA VAL A 798 -23.52 8.92 -18.22
C VAL A 798 -24.75 9.73 -17.83
N ASP A 799 -25.91 9.08 -17.77
CA ASP A 799 -27.15 9.70 -17.27
C ASP A 799 -27.23 9.44 -15.77
N ASP A 800 -26.65 10.34 -14.98
CA ASP A 800 -26.61 10.25 -13.53
C ASP A 800 -28.03 10.42 -12.94
N PRO A 801 -28.50 9.51 -12.07
CA PRO A 801 -29.80 9.60 -11.42
C PRO A 801 -30.10 10.94 -10.71
N GLU A 802 -29.07 11.61 -10.19
CA GLU A 802 -29.18 12.83 -9.38
C GLU A 802 -28.77 14.07 -10.17
N LEU A 803 -27.69 13.98 -10.95
CA LEU A 803 -27.10 15.11 -11.67
C LEU A 803 -27.60 15.22 -13.12
N GLY A 804 -28.23 14.18 -13.66
CA GLY A 804 -28.57 14.06 -15.08
C GLY A 804 -27.33 13.76 -15.94
N PRO A 805 -27.32 14.15 -17.22
CA PRO A 805 -26.18 13.87 -18.10
C PRO A 805 -24.89 14.56 -17.64
N VAL A 806 -23.87 13.78 -17.28
CA VAL A 806 -22.54 14.27 -16.85
C VAL A 806 -21.42 13.56 -17.62
N GLN A 807 -20.24 14.18 -17.68
CA GLN A 807 -19.00 13.57 -18.17
C GLN A 807 -18.18 13.12 -16.97
N PRO A 808 -18.15 11.80 -16.65
CA PRO A 808 -17.64 11.34 -15.38
C PRO A 808 -16.14 11.05 -15.41
N LEU A 809 -15.42 11.43 -16.47
CA LEU A 809 -14.01 11.13 -16.68
C LEU A 809 -13.24 12.40 -17.01
N THR A 810 -12.09 12.57 -16.37
CA THR A 810 -11.05 13.52 -16.74
C THR A 810 -9.84 12.75 -17.23
N VAL A 811 -9.25 13.18 -18.35
CA VAL A 811 -8.06 12.57 -18.94
C VAL A 811 -6.95 13.60 -18.92
N ILE A 812 -5.79 13.23 -18.37
CA ILE A 812 -4.59 14.06 -18.34
C ILE A 812 -3.58 13.44 -19.29
N ASN A 813 -3.20 14.15 -20.34
CA ASN A 813 -2.14 13.72 -21.26
C ASN A 813 -0.76 14.22 -20.81
N ARG A 814 0.33 13.73 -21.43
CA ARG A 814 1.70 14.13 -21.07
C ARG A 814 2.01 15.64 -21.18
N GLU A 815 1.35 16.37 -22.08
CA GLU A 815 1.53 17.82 -22.18
C GLU A 815 0.91 18.50 -20.95
N GLU A 816 -0.28 18.07 -20.54
CA GLU A 816 -0.97 18.57 -19.35
C GLU A 816 -0.26 18.15 -18.06
N MET A 817 0.29 16.94 -17.96
CA MET A 817 1.13 16.53 -16.83
C MET A 817 2.35 17.47 -16.69
N LEU A 818 2.94 17.90 -17.81
CA LEU A 818 4.10 18.80 -17.83
C LEU A 818 3.69 20.24 -17.49
N SER A 819 2.60 20.75 -18.07
CA SER A 819 2.21 22.16 -17.97
C SER A 819 1.26 22.47 -16.83
N GLY A 820 0.66 21.46 -16.21
CA GLY A 820 -0.49 21.57 -15.33
C GLY A 820 -1.79 21.87 -16.09
N VAL A 821 -2.91 21.63 -15.40
CA VAL A 821 -4.28 21.91 -15.88
C VAL A 821 -5.20 22.21 -14.69
N ASP A 822 -6.13 23.14 -14.86
CA ASP A 822 -7.07 23.58 -13.82
C ASP A 822 -8.51 23.32 -14.28
N TYR A 823 -9.23 22.47 -13.54
CA TYR A 823 -10.62 22.10 -13.79
C TYR A 823 -11.61 22.90 -12.93
N GLY A 824 -11.15 23.95 -12.25
CA GLY A 824 -11.95 24.80 -11.37
C GLY A 824 -12.36 24.06 -10.10
N ASP A 825 -13.66 24.06 -9.80
CA ASP A 825 -14.19 23.42 -8.58
C ASP A 825 -13.99 21.89 -8.55
N LEU A 826 -13.60 21.28 -9.68
CA LEU A 826 -13.30 19.85 -9.77
C LEU A 826 -11.86 19.50 -9.39
N GLY A 827 -11.00 20.48 -9.12
CA GLY A 827 -9.59 20.29 -8.78
C GLY A 827 -8.64 20.72 -9.90
N HIS A 828 -7.35 20.50 -9.67
CA HIS A 828 -6.29 20.88 -10.61
C HIS A 828 -5.11 19.90 -10.53
N VAL A 829 -4.29 19.89 -11.58
CA VAL A 829 -3.00 19.22 -11.68
C VAL A 829 -1.93 20.31 -11.82
N ARG A 830 -0.92 20.30 -10.97
CA ARG A 830 0.20 21.24 -11.05
C ARG A 830 1.14 20.89 -12.20
N PRO A 831 1.89 21.89 -12.72
CA PRO A 831 3.00 21.61 -13.61
C PRO A 831 3.96 20.62 -12.96
N MET A 832 4.38 19.60 -13.72
CA MET A 832 5.31 18.53 -13.30
C MET A 832 4.77 17.53 -12.28
N GLU A 833 3.58 17.75 -11.69
CA GLU A 833 3.06 16.92 -10.62
C GLU A 833 2.95 15.45 -11.00
N LEU A 834 2.47 15.17 -12.21
CA LEU A 834 2.29 13.84 -12.77
C LEU A 834 3.30 13.52 -13.87
N TYR A 835 4.40 14.27 -13.97
CA TYR A 835 5.39 14.10 -15.03
C TYR A 835 6.78 13.80 -14.47
N SER A 836 7.25 12.57 -14.65
CA SER A 836 8.64 12.23 -14.34
C SER A 836 9.57 12.49 -15.50
N GLU A 837 10.49 13.45 -15.33
CA GLU A 837 11.52 13.75 -16.32
C GLU A 837 12.41 12.55 -16.61
N TYR A 838 12.85 11.84 -15.56
CA TYR A 838 13.77 10.72 -15.69
C TYR A 838 13.14 9.60 -16.50
N TRP A 839 11.97 9.15 -16.09
CA TRP A 839 11.37 7.93 -16.62
C TRP A 839 10.69 8.13 -17.97
N VAL A 840 10.27 9.35 -18.29
CA VAL A 840 9.87 9.69 -19.66
C VAL A 840 11.09 9.76 -20.60
N ALA A 841 12.26 10.18 -20.11
CA ALA A 841 13.49 10.22 -20.89
C ALA A 841 14.17 8.85 -21.05
N HIS A 842 13.89 7.90 -20.14
CA HIS A 842 14.53 6.57 -20.07
C HIS A 842 13.51 5.42 -20.09
N PRO A 843 12.60 5.33 -21.07
CA PRO A 843 11.56 4.29 -21.11
C PRO A 843 12.13 2.87 -21.34
N ASP A 844 13.37 2.76 -21.81
CA ASP A 844 14.04 1.49 -22.10
C ASP A 844 14.99 1.04 -20.97
N GLU A 845 14.98 1.71 -19.81
CA GLU A 845 15.86 1.38 -18.70
C GLU A 845 15.56 -0.05 -18.19
N PRO A 846 16.56 -0.95 -18.14
CA PRO A 846 16.35 -2.31 -17.68
C PRO A 846 15.82 -2.32 -16.24
N ASP A 847 14.76 -3.08 -16.01
CA ASP A 847 14.05 -3.14 -14.71
C ASP A 847 13.44 -1.81 -14.25
N GLY A 848 13.45 -0.78 -15.10
CA GLY A 848 12.81 0.51 -14.89
C GLY A 848 11.28 0.44 -14.97
N HIS A 849 10.64 1.53 -14.59
CA HIS A 849 9.20 1.67 -14.77
C HIS A 849 8.89 2.36 -16.11
N LEU A 850 7.70 2.15 -16.65
CA LEU A 850 7.20 2.89 -17.82
C LEU A 850 6.23 3.98 -17.38
N TRP A 851 6.51 5.24 -17.70
CA TRP A 851 5.58 6.33 -17.39
C TRP A 851 4.34 6.30 -18.29
N PRO A 852 3.11 6.48 -17.76
CA PRO A 852 1.90 6.47 -18.56
C PRO A 852 1.87 7.56 -19.65
N ASP A 853 1.09 7.31 -20.70
CA ASP A 853 0.78 8.30 -21.72
C ASP A 853 -0.43 9.15 -21.30
N LEU A 854 -1.42 8.53 -20.62
CA LEU A 854 -2.58 9.20 -20.02
C LEU A 854 -2.78 8.74 -18.57
N CYS A 855 -3.18 9.69 -17.71
CA CYS A 855 -3.80 9.42 -16.41
C CYS A 855 -5.30 9.72 -16.52
N ILE A 856 -6.15 8.83 -16.03
CA ILE A 856 -7.61 8.92 -16.13
C ILE A 856 -8.19 8.90 -14.72
N PHE A 857 -8.94 9.94 -14.39
CA PHE A 857 -9.59 10.10 -13.10
C PHE A 857 -11.11 10.14 -13.28
N PRO A 858 -11.90 9.34 -12.54
CA PRO A 858 -13.33 9.54 -12.49
C PRO A 858 -13.66 10.79 -11.68
N LEU A 859 -14.83 11.34 -11.94
CA LEU A 859 -15.43 12.43 -11.21
C LEU A 859 -16.79 12.01 -10.67
N TYR A 860 -17.32 12.78 -9.73
CA TYR A 860 -18.65 12.61 -9.16
C TYR A 860 -18.83 11.21 -8.55
N ASN A 861 -17.81 10.70 -7.85
CA ASN A 861 -17.90 9.46 -7.07
C ASN A 861 -18.15 8.20 -7.92
N TYR A 862 -17.85 8.24 -9.22
CA TYR A 862 -18.04 7.10 -10.11
C TYR A 862 -16.95 6.05 -9.95
N ASN A 863 -17.36 4.78 -9.84
CA ASN A 863 -16.45 3.65 -9.74
C ASN A 863 -15.91 3.24 -11.12
N GLN A 864 -14.59 3.17 -11.27
CA GLN A 864 -13.95 2.54 -12.42
C GLN A 864 -13.64 1.06 -12.14
N ALA A 865 -14.00 0.20 -13.08
CA ALA A 865 -13.82 -1.24 -12.94
C ALA A 865 -12.33 -1.64 -12.98
N ALA A 866 -11.84 -2.30 -11.92
CA ALA A 866 -10.56 -2.99 -11.96
C ALA A 866 -10.71 -4.38 -12.59
N HIS A 867 -9.92 -4.71 -13.61
CA HIS A 867 -10.04 -5.95 -14.38
C HIS A 867 -9.21 -7.10 -13.79
N GLY A 868 -9.66 -8.34 -13.97
CA GLY A 868 -9.01 -9.54 -13.41
C GLY A 868 -7.52 -9.67 -13.72
N ALA A 869 -7.06 -9.34 -14.94
CA ALA A 869 -5.63 -9.37 -15.27
C ALA A 869 -4.79 -8.38 -14.45
N ILE A 870 -5.37 -7.22 -14.14
CA ILE A 870 -4.76 -6.16 -13.32
C ILE A 870 -4.73 -6.57 -11.85
N LEU A 871 -5.83 -7.14 -11.35
CA LEU A 871 -5.91 -7.72 -10.00
C LEU A 871 -4.97 -8.92 -9.79
N SER A 872 -4.69 -9.67 -10.86
CA SER A 872 -3.73 -10.78 -10.85
C SER A 872 -2.29 -10.31 -10.69
N GLY A 873 -1.97 -9.14 -11.25
CA GLY A 873 -0.63 -8.55 -11.23
C GLY A 873 -0.36 -7.59 -10.07
N ALA A 874 -1.33 -7.41 -9.15
CA ALA A 874 -1.29 -6.37 -8.11
C ALA A 874 -1.25 -4.92 -8.65
N ALA A 875 -1.59 -4.70 -9.93
CA ALA A 875 -1.49 -3.40 -10.59
C ALA A 875 -2.72 -2.52 -10.33
N ASN A 876 -3.21 -2.50 -9.08
CA ASN A 876 -4.39 -1.74 -8.67
C ASN A 876 -4.04 -0.78 -7.52
N PRO A 877 -4.78 0.33 -7.39
CA PRO A 877 -4.49 1.36 -6.38
C PRO A 877 -4.60 0.89 -4.93
N VAL A 878 -5.13 -0.31 -4.68
CA VAL A 878 -5.33 -0.87 -3.33
C VAL A 878 -4.20 -1.85 -2.94
N GLY A 879 -3.27 -2.16 -3.85
CA GLY A 879 -2.15 -3.08 -3.58
C GLY A 879 -2.56 -4.55 -3.34
N ILE A 880 -3.81 -4.94 -3.67
CA ILE A 880 -4.31 -6.30 -3.41
C ILE A 880 -4.02 -7.21 -4.60
N THR A 881 -3.39 -8.37 -4.37
CA THR A 881 -3.25 -9.42 -5.39
C THR A 881 -4.31 -10.48 -5.22
N LEU A 882 -5.22 -10.62 -6.18
CA LEU A 882 -6.28 -11.63 -6.15
C LEU A 882 -6.00 -12.85 -7.06
N GLY A 883 -4.73 -13.06 -7.42
CA GLY A 883 -4.28 -14.25 -8.17
C GLY A 883 -5.00 -14.36 -9.51
N ASN A 884 -5.14 -15.56 -10.07
CA ASN A 884 -5.69 -15.73 -11.43
C ASN A 884 -7.22 -15.52 -11.47
N ILE A 885 -7.63 -14.25 -11.38
CA ILE A 885 -8.99 -13.81 -11.57
C ILE A 885 -9.29 -13.73 -13.07
N PRO A 886 -10.43 -14.28 -13.52
CA PRO A 886 -10.86 -14.07 -14.90
C PRO A 886 -10.96 -12.60 -15.26
N ASP A 887 -10.46 -12.23 -16.43
CA ASP A 887 -10.40 -10.81 -16.84
C ASP A 887 -11.79 -10.14 -17.01
N ASN A 888 -12.87 -10.92 -17.07
CA ASN A 888 -14.24 -10.40 -17.07
C ASN A 888 -14.89 -10.31 -15.68
N VAL A 889 -14.13 -10.60 -14.63
CA VAL A 889 -14.49 -10.22 -13.26
C VAL A 889 -13.94 -8.82 -13.07
N GLN A 890 -14.86 -7.90 -12.79
CA GLN A 890 -14.55 -6.53 -12.45
C GLN A 890 -14.76 -6.35 -10.96
N LEU A 891 -13.87 -5.57 -10.34
CA LEU A 891 -13.95 -5.21 -8.94
C LEU A 891 -14.13 -3.70 -8.83
N GLY A 892 -15.13 -3.29 -8.05
CA GLY A 892 -15.25 -1.96 -7.48
C GLY A 892 -15.23 -2.02 -5.95
N PHE A 893 -14.88 -0.89 -5.33
CA PHE A 893 -14.83 -0.73 -3.88
C PHE A 893 -15.92 0.24 -3.42
N PRO A 894 -16.54 0.01 -2.24
CA PRO A 894 -17.40 0.99 -1.59
C PRO A 894 -16.71 2.33 -1.34
N GLY A 895 -15.53 2.35 -0.74
CA GLY A 895 -14.70 3.56 -0.61
C GLY A 895 -13.48 3.49 -1.51
N ALA A 896 -13.11 4.60 -2.14
CA ALA A 896 -11.88 4.67 -2.92
C ALA A 896 -11.24 6.07 -2.88
N HIS A 897 -9.98 6.10 -3.29
CA HIS A 897 -9.15 7.29 -3.39
C HIS A 897 -8.19 7.13 -4.58
N GLY A 898 -7.50 8.22 -4.95
CA GLY A 898 -6.54 8.27 -6.04
C GLY A 898 -6.78 9.41 -7.02
N GLY A 899 -7.97 10.02 -7.02
CA GLY A 899 -8.35 11.10 -7.94
C GLY A 899 -8.45 12.50 -7.34
N LEU A 900 -8.91 13.43 -8.19
CA LEU A 900 -9.02 14.86 -7.89
C LEU A 900 -9.94 15.19 -6.69
N GLN A 901 -10.88 14.31 -6.37
CA GLN A 901 -11.85 14.51 -5.28
C GLN A 901 -11.28 14.11 -3.91
N THR A 902 -10.21 13.31 -3.88
CA THR A 902 -9.63 12.74 -2.66
C THR A 902 -8.31 13.40 -2.27
N VAL A 903 -8.05 14.61 -2.77
CA VAL A 903 -6.81 15.35 -2.49
C VAL A 903 -6.82 16.10 -1.15
N HIS A 904 -7.97 16.26 -0.50
CA HIS A 904 -8.04 16.99 0.76
C HIS A 904 -7.50 16.15 1.92
N MET A 905 -6.70 16.75 2.79
CA MET A 905 -6.16 16.10 4.00
C MET A 905 -6.26 17.03 5.21
N PRO A 906 -6.34 16.50 6.44
CA PRO A 906 -6.02 17.26 7.62
C PRO A 906 -4.53 17.61 7.61
N LEU A 907 -4.17 18.82 8.06
CA LEU A 907 -2.80 19.17 8.37
C LEU A 907 -2.76 20.04 9.63
N ILE A 908 -2.18 19.49 10.70
CA ILE A 908 -1.93 20.21 11.94
C ILE A 908 -0.43 20.17 12.22
N PHE A 909 0.21 21.34 12.26
CA PHE A 909 1.65 21.45 12.41
C PHE A 909 2.01 22.13 13.74
N LYS A 910 2.77 21.46 14.59
CA LYS A 910 3.34 22.03 15.81
C LYS A 910 4.84 22.20 15.66
N ALA A 911 5.31 23.44 15.67
CA ALA A 911 6.73 23.76 15.73
C ALA A 911 7.25 23.75 17.19
N PRO A 912 8.58 23.73 17.40
CA PRO A 912 9.18 23.85 18.73
C PRO A 912 8.78 25.15 19.43
N ALA A 913 8.56 25.09 20.74
CA ALA A 913 8.24 26.25 21.55
C ALA A 913 9.34 27.32 21.45
N GLY A 914 8.93 28.56 21.19
CA GLY A 914 9.86 29.68 21.01
C GLY A 914 10.46 29.82 19.61
N TRP A 915 10.12 28.94 18.65
CA TRP A 915 10.42 29.20 17.24
C TRP A 915 9.70 30.48 16.78
N PRO A 916 10.39 31.49 16.18
CA PRO A 916 9.84 32.84 16.06
C PRO A 916 8.53 33.00 15.28
N ALA A 917 8.27 32.13 14.31
CA ALA A 917 7.05 32.15 13.51
C ALA A 917 5.98 31.18 14.02
N TYR A 918 6.23 30.43 15.09
CA TYR A 918 5.22 29.51 15.64
C TYR A 918 4.09 30.29 16.31
N ALA A 919 2.87 30.15 15.77
CA ALA A 919 1.66 30.79 16.27
C ALA A 919 0.61 29.73 16.66
N PRO A 920 0.73 29.09 17.84
CA PRO A 920 -0.19 28.03 18.27
C PRO A 920 -1.65 28.52 18.35
N GLY A 921 -2.59 27.67 17.95
CA GLY A 921 -4.02 27.97 17.87
C GLY A 921 -4.43 28.79 16.64
N THR A 922 -3.51 29.01 15.69
CA THR A 922 -3.81 29.73 14.44
C THR A 922 -4.44 28.79 13.43
N VAL A 923 -5.41 29.33 12.69
CA VAL A 923 -6.05 28.65 11.57
C VAL A 923 -5.65 29.38 10.29
N ILE A 924 -5.10 28.64 9.34
CA ILE A 924 -4.72 29.14 8.02
C ILE A 924 -5.65 28.50 6.99
N ALA A 925 -6.27 29.35 6.18
CA ALA A 925 -7.21 28.95 5.13
C ALA A 925 -6.64 29.13 3.72
N ASP A 926 -5.36 29.51 3.62
CA ASP A 926 -4.65 29.49 2.35
C ASP A 926 -4.36 28.03 1.97
N GLU A 927 -4.40 27.74 0.66
CA GLU A 927 -4.04 26.42 0.15
C GLU A 927 -2.57 26.11 0.48
N VAL A 928 -2.34 24.94 1.06
CA VAL A 928 -1.02 24.39 1.34
C VAL A 928 -0.97 22.93 0.92
N GLU A 929 0.23 22.38 0.83
CA GLU A 929 0.42 21.06 0.23
C GLU A 929 1.18 20.10 1.13
N VAL A 930 1.03 18.81 0.85
CA VAL A 930 1.82 17.76 1.50
C VAL A 930 3.33 17.94 1.29
N GLY A 931 3.73 18.43 0.11
CA GLY A 931 5.12 18.74 -0.20
C GLY A 931 5.71 19.92 0.59
N ASP A 932 4.87 20.74 1.22
CA ASP A 932 5.32 21.90 2.00
C ASP A 932 5.87 21.50 3.39
N ILE A 933 5.58 20.28 3.84
CA ILE A 933 5.91 19.81 5.19
C ILE A 933 7.43 19.68 5.39
N ALA A 934 8.12 18.97 4.49
CA ALA A 934 9.57 18.76 4.59
C ALA A 934 10.38 20.08 4.54
N PRO A 935 10.20 21.00 3.57
CA PRO A 935 10.92 22.28 3.55
C PRO A 935 10.66 23.15 4.78
N THR A 936 9.45 23.06 5.36
CA THR A 936 9.14 23.71 6.62
C THR A 936 10.02 23.19 7.76
N ILE A 937 10.18 21.87 7.85
CA ILE A 937 11.01 21.25 8.89
C ILE A 937 12.49 21.60 8.68
N TYR A 938 12.97 21.57 7.44
CA TYR A 938 14.34 22.01 7.12
C TYR A 938 14.57 23.45 7.59
N GLN A 939 13.61 24.36 7.35
CA GLN A 939 13.70 25.74 7.83
C GLN A 939 13.74 25.85 9.36
N ILE A 940 12.92 25.08 10.08
CA ILE A 940 12.87 25.08 11.55
C ILE A 940 14.19 24.59 12.17
N LEU A 941 14.75 23.54 11.57
CA LEU A 941 15.97 22.89 12.05
C LEU A 941 17.25 23.55 11.51
N GLY A 942 17.13 24.42 10.51
CA GLY A 942 18.26 25.08 9.87
C GLY A 942 19.05 24.16 8.93
N TRP A 943 18.39 23.14 8.38
CA TRP A 943 18.94 22.22 7.40
C TRP A 943 18.79 22.78 5.98
N GLU A 944 19.73 22.47 5.09
CA GLU A 944 19.62 22.87 3.69
C GLU A 944 18.63 21.93 2.97
N PRO A 945 17.59 22.46 2.31
CA PRO A 945 16.68 21.63 1.52
C PRO A 945 17.43 20.90 0.38
N PRO A 946 17.17 19.59 0.16
CA PRO A 946 17.65 18.88 -1.02
C PRO A 946 17.20 19.54 -2.33
N ALA A 947 17.94 19.28 -3.41
CA ALA A 947 17.63 19.85 -4.73
C ALA A 947 16.36 19.27 -5.37
N CYS A 948 15.85 18.15 -4.86
CA CYS A 948 14.61 17.53 -5.31
C CYS A 948 13.34 18.13 -4.69
N VAL A 949 13.46 19.05 -3.73
CA VAL A 949 12.30 19.66 -3.07
C VAL A 949 11.56 20.58 -4.03
N ASP A 950 10.27 20.31 -4.23
CA ASP A 950 9.34 21.11 -5.04
C ASP A 950 8.48 22.05 -4.18
N GLY A 951 8.13 21.62 -2.95
CA GLY A 951 7.26 22.36 -2.05
C GLY A 951 7.91 23.61 -1.45
N GLU A 952 7.09 24.47 -0.85
CA GLU A 952 7.52 25.69 -0.18
C GLU A 952 7.27 25.60 1.33
N PRO A 953 8.04 26.29 2.19
CA PRO A 953 7.72 26.30 3.62
C PRO A 953 6.31 26.83 3.89
N LEU A 954 5.58 26.13 4.76
CA LEU A 954 4.23 26.45 5.18
C LEU A 954 4.13 27.89 5.71
N PRO A 955 3.01 28.59 5.45
CA PRO A 955 2.73 29.90 6.03
C PRO A 955 2.47 29.81 7.55
N TYR A 956 2.71 30.89 8.28
CA TYR A 956 2.63 30.96 9.75
C TYR A 956 1.93 32.20 10.28
#